data_AF-A0A0E3QFG3-F1
#
_entry.id   AF-A0A0E3QFG3-F1
#
_cell.length_a   1.000
_cell.length_b   1.000
_cell.length_c   1.000
_cell.angle_alpha   90.00
_cell.angle_beta   90.00
_cell.angle_gamma   90.00
#
_symmetry.space_group_name_H-M   'P 1'
#
loop_
_entity.id
_entity.type
_entity.pdbx_description
1 polymer ?
#
loop_
_entity_poly.entity_id
_entity_poly.type
_entity_poly.pdbx_seq_one_letter_code
_entity_poly.pdbx_strand_id
1 'polypeptide(L)'
;MDANEMTVYFEHRSDRSIFEIEKELERFNKNELYSYANKLLEKPNEINEILLILLRKLFEDKKEFVDIFCKFLEEAYEYYLSGSKIETIIAEVTERIDISFNFVKAMVNMGDEKGISSGILLFMIYDKMKEADIFLMQGFKSENENYQRCSLVSLLNIIHNDAPNIEKYLDILKNAAPDILYENEDRLIFCLQQAFNKKPEMFRQLLESEIERRGASAARSYICIKRTSSENSISVLKKAIEILESKSCYEMYVDWGLSEVYQSDPSFVVKKIKDRLHEKNRFKLMDDHLNMEIKKVGNDPIIELIESEIDVGKQISINILKDVFSSEEDWISWCEKWKEDSRKESIILKSLGVVLTELVRYKHTDLRDQAISLVKWFAENKSLDYEKETKGINYGSNKNKENIMKALHILDKILNPVVSFDINKLKQNLKNAKCLCNTIGYNNIIKKAELNQDNPGIIIKSFGTCNPIYQCYLESLFQNINRYHIKYPNPIRKLTEDLLNPDKDFPTISEIEVASRLAPNFKITTEYKVPNTKSNLDMLIEDVKSGEKALIEIATIRYDYKSHMYPERAAECRFVGGKGSKGDNINNALDKKLKKQLKGLLDAVKNGKKPLEYPLIILFNVESPFAIDTLFNQGEIETCLIGFFQKDNIEFISKIGIYNLKFDEKYKIFGRLYEPLKPPQHKMSSEFEKKLKYSLYDYITEPFFKIRSA
;
A
#
# COMPACT_ATOMS: atom_id res chain seq x y z
N MET A 1 39.20 0.11 -37.27
CA MET A 1 38.82 0.94 -36.11
C MET A 1 37.68 0.22 -35.44
N ASP A 2 37.72 -0.03 -34.13
CA ASP A 2 36.63 -0.81 -33.51
C ASP A 2 35.35 0.05 -33.35
N ALA A 3 34.21 -0.60 -33.07
CA ALA A 3 32.92 0.10 -32.99
C ALA A 3 32.85 1.13 -31.85
N ASN A 4 33.64 0.96 -30.78
CA ASN A 4 33.71 1.93 -29.68
C ASN A 4 34.50 3.18 -30.11
N GLU A 5 35.62 2.97 -30.82
CA GLU A 5 36.41 4.04 -31.42
C GLU A 5 35.59 4.84 -32.45
N MET A 6 34.77 4.17 -33.26
CA MET A 6 33.82 4.81 -34.19
C MET A 6 32.75 5.64 -33.47
N THR A 7 32.18 5.10 -32.41
CA THR A 7 31.16 5.81 -31.62
C THR A 7 31.73 7.11 -31.06
N VAL A 8 32.89 7.07 -30.41
CA VAL A 8 33.57 8.27 -29.90
C VAL A 8 33.98 9.24 -31.02
N TYR A 9 34.42 8.72 -32.17
CA TYR A 9 34.83 9.53 -33.32
C TYR A 9 33.69 10.34 -33.93
N PHE A 10 32.49 9.76 -34.03
CA PHE A 10 31.33 10.40 -34.63
C PHE A 10 30.44 11.15 -33.60
N GLU A 11 30.41 10.76 -32.32
CA GLU A 11 29.67 11.48 -31.26
C GLU A 11 30.27 12.87 -30.94
N HIS A 12 31.57 13.09 -31.16
CA HIS A 12 32.25 14.36 -30.82
C HIS A 12 32.23 15.43 -31.93
N ARG A 13 31.44 15.25 -33.00
CA ARG A 13 31.46 16.14 -34.17
C ARG A 13 30.06 16.45 -34.72
N SER A 14 29.21 17.03 -33.87
CA SER A 14 27.82 17.42 -34.16
C SER A 14 27.62 18.43 -35.32
N ASP A 15 28.68 19.04 -35.84
CA ASP A 15 28.61 20.18 -36.77
C ASP A 15 28.91 19.80 -38.23
N ARG A 16 29.01 18.51 -38.55
CA ARG A 16 29.37 18.02 -39.89
C ARG A 16 28.17 17.82 -40.79
N SER A 17 28.34 18.09 -42.08
CA SER A 17 27.28 17.83 -43.07
C SER A 17 27.14 16.32 -43.33
N ILE A 18 25.92 15.86 -43.67
CA ILE A 18 25.62 14.46 -44.05
C ILE A 18 26.61 13.94 -45.11
N PHE A 19 26.99 14.78 -46.07
CA PHE A 19 27.95 14.45 -47.12
C PHE A 19 29.36 14.10 -46.59
N GLU A 20 29.82 14.79 -45.54
CA GLU A 20 31.11 14.51 -44.92
C GLU A 20 31.10 13.18 -44.16
N ILE A 21 29.99 12.89 -43.46
CA ILE A 21 29.79 11.62 -42.76
C ILE A 21 29.79 10.46 -43.76
N GLU A 22 29.06 10.59 -44.88
CA GLU A 22 29.00 9.55 -45.91
C GLU A 22 30.37 9.20 -46.48
N LYS A 23 31.19 10.22 -46.77
CA LYS A 23 32.55 10.08 -47.31
C LYS A 23 33.52 9.46 -46.30
N GLU A 24 33.35 9.76 -45.01
CA GLU A 24 34.16 9.13 -43.97
C GLU A 24 33.79 7.68 -43.74
N LEU A 25 32.50 7.33 -43.84
CA LEU A 25 32.03 5.95 -43.75
C LEU A 25 32.57 5.07 -44.90
N GLU A 26 32.94 5.63 -46.05
CA GLU A 26 33.56 4.90 -47.18
C GLU A 26 34.95 4.34 -46.86
N ARG A 27 35.61 4.84 -45.81
CA ARG A 27 36.94 4.39 -45.41
C ARG A 27 36.94 3.06 -44.66
N PHE A 28 35.76 2.61 -44.24
CA PHE A 28 35.59 1.40 -43.45
C PHE A 28 35.03 0.27 -44.31
N ASN A 29 35.44 -0.95 -43.99
CA ASN A 29 34.92 -2.12 -44.69
C ASN A 29 33.52 -2.50 -44.17
N LYS A 30 32.79 -3.34 -44.93
CA LYS A 30 31.41 -3.73 -44.58
C LYS A 30 31.27 -4.33 -43.18
N ASN A 31 32.23 -5.15 -42.72
CA ASN A 31 32.14 -5.78 -41.40
C ASN A 31 32.30 -4.75 -40.27
N GLU A 32 33.18 -3.77 -40.46
CA GLU A 32 33.31 -2.63 -39.54
C GLU A 32 32.00 -1.82 -39.48
N LEU A 33 31.38 -1.57 -40.64
CA LEU A 33 30.09 -0.87 -40.71
C LEU A 33 28.94 -1.65 -40.05
N TYR A 34 28.86 -2.97 -40.23
CA TYR A 34 27.88 -3.83 -39.54
C TYR A 34 28.07 -3.83 -38.02
N SER A 35 29.33 -3.89 -37.56
CA SER A 35 29.64 -3.82 -36.12
C SER A 35 29.24 -2.46 -35.55
N TYR A 36 29.46 -1.39 -36.30
CA TYR A 36 29.12 -0.04 -35.87
C TYR A 36 27.61 0.19 -35.82
N ALA A 37 26.86 -0.26 -36.82
CA ALA A 37 25.40 -0.18 -36.83
C ALA A 37 24.77 -0.95 -35.64
N ASN A 38 25.26 -2.15 -35.32
CA ASN A 38 24.82 -2.87 -34.11
C ASN A 38 25.11 -2.08 -32.83
N LYS A 39 26.27 -1.43 -32.74
CA LYS A 39 26.64 -0.65 -31.55
C LYS A 39 25.72 0.55 -31.34
N LEU A 40 25.34 1.23 -32.43
CA LEU A 40 24.40 2.35 -32.36
C LEU A 40 23.01 1.93 -31.87
N LEU A 41 22.58 0.70 -32.21
CA LEU A 41 21.30 0.15 -31.74
C LEU A 41 21.29 -0.20 -30.24
N GLU A 42 22.43 -0.29 -29.56
CA GLU A 42 22.48 -0.49 -28.10
C GLU A 42 22.05 0.75 -27.29
N LYS A 43 21.88 1.91 -27.95
CA LYS A 43 21.44 3.17 -27.33
C LYS A 43 20.13 3.67 -27.97
N PRO A 44 18.96 3.14 -27.58
CA PRO A 44 17.70 3.39 -28.29
C PRO A 44 17.20 4.84 -28.27
N ASN A 45 17.59 5.64 -27.26
CA ASN A 45 17.16 7.04 -27.16
C ASN A 45 17.86 8.00 -28.13
N GLU A 46 18.83 7.54 -28.93
CA GLU A 46 19.67 8.39 -29.79
C GLU A 46 19.87 7.75 -31.19
N ILE A 47 18.77 7.44 -31.91
CA ILE A 47 18.87 7.04 -33.31
C ILE A 47 19.31 8.25 -34.15
N ASN A 48 20.61 8.32 -34.41
CA ASN A 48 21.29 9.40 -35.14
C ASN A 48 21.16 9.23 -36.67
N GLU A 49 21.31 10.31 -37.44
CA GLU A 49 21.32 10.31 -38.92
C GLU A 49 22.33 9.33 -39.52
N ILE A 50 23.42 9.08 -38.79
CA ILE A 50 24.45 8.09 -39.13
C ILE A 50 23.86 6.68 -39.27
N LEU A 51 22.95 6.27 -38.38
CA LEU A 51 22.34 4.95 -38.47
C LEU A 51 21.48 4.81 -39.73
N LEU A 52 20.73 5.86 -40.11
CA LEU A 52 19.97 5.88 -41.36
C LEU A 52 20.87 5.76 -42.59
N ILE A 53 22.01 6.46 -42.60
CA ILE A 53 23.01 6.36 -43.68
C ILE A 53 23.58 4.94 -43.77
N LEU A 54 23.90 4.34 -42.61
CA LEU A 54 24.41 2.97 -42.52
C LEU A 54 23.38 1.96 -43.03
N LEU A 55 22.11 2.10 -42.62
CA LEU A 55 21.02 1.24 -43.09
C LEU A 55 20.90 1.30 -44.61
N ARG A 56 20.94 2.51 -45.20
CA ARG A 56 20.92 2.68 -46.66
C ARG A 56 22.11 2.04 -47.37
N LYS A 57 23.33 2.25 -46.85
CA LYS A 57 24.57 1.73 -47.45
C LYS A 57 24.68 0.20 -47.35
N LEU A 58 24.18 -0.37 -46.27
CA LEU A 58 24.26 -1.81 -45.98
C LEU A 58 23.06 -2.60 -46.50
N PHE A 59 22.05 -1.96 -47.10
CA PHE A 59 20.81 -2.60 -47.54
C PHE A 59 21.06 -3.63 -48.67
N GLU A 60 21.32 -4.87 -48.28
CA GLU A 60 21.64 -6.01 -49.14
C GLU A 60 21.01 -7.29 -48.57
N ASP A 61 20.71 -8.27 -49.43
CA ASP A 61 20.08 -9.54 -49.03
C ASP A 61 21.07 -10.47 -48.30
N LYS A 62 21.45 -10.07 -47.08
CA LYS A 62 22.34 -10.81 -46.19
C LYS A 62 21.76 -10.86 -44.79
N LYS A 63 21.97 -12.00 -44.13
CA LYS A 63 21.47 -12.27 -42.79
C LYS A 63 21.92 -11.20 -41.79
N GLU A 64 23.17 -10.76 -41.85
CA GLU A 64 23.72 -9.74 -40.94
C GLU A 64 22.97 -8.41 -41.05
N PHE A 65 22.55 -8.03 -42.27
CA PHE A 65 21.73 -6.83 -42.46
C PHE A 65 20.31 -7.04 -41.96
N VAL A 66 19.70 -8.19 -42.27
CA VAL A 66 18.35 -8.55 -41.79
C VAL A 66 18.29 -8.49 -40.26
N ASP A 67 19.28 -9.03 -39.57
CA ASP A 67 19.38 -8.98 -38.10
C ASP A 67 19.39 -7.53 -37.57
N ILE A 68 20.20 -6.65 -38.18
CA ILE A 68 20.29 -5.23 -37.80
C ILE A 68 18.99 -4.50 -38.10
N PHE A 69 18.43 -4.70 -39.28
CA PHE A 69 17.23 -4.01 -39.70
C PHE A 69 16.01 -4.47 -38.89
N CYS A 70 15.95 -5.74 -38.49
CA CYS A 70 14.93 -6.26 -37.58
C CYS A 70 14.96 -5.51 -36.24
N LYS A 71 16.14 -5.40 -35.60
CA LYS A 71 16.32 -4.67 -34.34
C LYS A 71 15.99 -3.19 -34.48
N PHE A 72 16.43 -2.58 -35.58
CA PHE A 72 16.10 -1.18 -35.87
C PHE A 72 14.58 -0.96 -35.90
N LEU A 73 13.82 -1.84 -36.54
CA LEU A 73 12.37 -1.71 -36.58
C LEU A 73 11.70 -1.95 -35.21
N GLU A 74 12.24 -2.81 -34.35
CA GLU A 74 11.71 -3.01 -32.98
C GLU A 74 11.95 -1.78 -32.09
N GLU A 75 13.16 -1.21 -32.14
CA GLU A 75 13.55 -0.07 -31.30
C GLU A 75 13.00 1.27 -31.82
N ALA A 76 12.83 1.42 -33.14
CA ALA A 76 12.42 2.68 -33.74
C ALA A 76 10.90 2.87 -33.85
N TYR A 77 10.10 1.80 -33.74
CA TYR A 77 8.66 1.81 -34.04
C TYR A 77 7.87 2.86 -33.23
N GLU A 78 8.10 2.94 -31.91
CA GLU A 78 7.33 3.85 -31.04
C GLU A 78 7.84 5.30 -31.05
N TYR A 79 9.12 5.54 -31.38
CA TYR A 79 9.78 6.84 -31.22
C TYR A 79 9.94 7.66 -32.51
N TYR A 80 9.98 7.03 -33.70
CA TYR A 80 10.48 7.70 -34.92
C TYR A 80 9.50 7.73 -36.10
N LEU A 81 8.29 7.16 -35.97
CA LEU A 81 7.32 7.12 -37.06
C LEU A 81 6.45 8.37 -37.21
N SER A 82 6.76 9.46 -36.50
CA SER A 82 6.22 10.79 -36.79
C SER A 82 7.31 11.71 -37.39
N GLY A 83 7.21 12.03 -38.69
CA GLY A 83 8.03 13.05 -39.35
C GLY A 83 8.77 12.58 -40.61
N SER A 84 9.54 13.46 -41.25
CA SER A 84 10.17 13.25 -42.56
C SER A 84 11.18 12.10 -42.65
N LYS A 85 11.66 11.56 -41.52
CA LYS A 85 12.65 10.47 -41.51
C LYS A 85 12.05 9.11 -41.90
N ILE A 86 10.76 8.87 -41.62
CA ILE A 86 10.07 7.64 -42.03
C ILE A 86 9.91 7.58 -43.55
N GLU A 87 9.63 8.71 -44.19
CA GLU A 87 9.46 8.80 -45.64
C GLU A 87 10.73 8.39 -46.37
N THR A 88 11.90 8.76 -45.83
CA THR A 88 13.20 8.32 -46.33
C THR A 88 13.35 6.80 -46.26
N ILE A 89 12.99 6.18 -45.13
CA ILE A 89 13.07 4.72 -44.99
C ILE A 89 12.09 4.03 -45.94
N ILE A 90 10.85 4.54 -46.04
CA ILE A 90 9.82 4.04 -46.96
C ILE A 90 10.32 4.12 -48.41
N ALA A 91 10.96 5.23 -48.79
CA ALA A 91 11.52 5.41 -50.13
C ALA A 91 12.62 4.35 -50.41
N GLU A 92 13.54 4.14 -49.47
CA GLU A 92 14.62 3.14 -49.63
C GLU A 92 14.09 1.71 -49.72
N VAL A 93 13.15 1.31 -48.86
CA VAL A 93 12.56 -0.05 -48.92
C VAL A 93 11.73 -0.24 -50.18
N THR A 94 11.11 0.82 -50.70
CA THR A 94 10.32 0.77 -51.94
C THR A 94 11.21 0.72 -53.18
N GLU A 95 12.34 1.42 -53.19
CA GLU A 95 13.32 1.35 -54.29
C GLU A 95 13.89 -0.07 -54.44
N ARG A 96 14.02 -0.81 -53.33
CA ARG A 96 14.58 -2.16 -53.29
C ARG A 96 13.53 -3.22 -52.95
N ILE A 97 12.33 -3.07 -53.50
CA ILE A 97 11.13 -3.80 -53.08
C ILE A 97 11.26 -5.33 -53.04
N ASP A 98 11.94 -5.95 -54.01
CA ASP A 98 12.12 -7.40 -54.04
C ASP A 98 12.96 -7.90 -52.85
N ILE A 99 14.02 -7.15 -52.51
CA ILE A 99 14.87 -7.42 -51.34
C ILE A 99 14.07 -7.17 -50.05
N SER A 100 13.33 -6.06 -49.99
CA SER A 100 12.47 -5.74 -48.85
C SER A 100 11.42 -6.81 -48.60
N PHE A 101 10.83 -7.39 -49.65
CA PHE A 101 9.86 -8.48 -49.50
C PHE A 101 10.52 -9.80 -49.05
N ASN A 102 11.75 -10.08 -49.47
CA ASN A 102 12.52 -11.20 -48.91
C ASN A 102 12.79 -11.00 -47.41
N PHE A 103 13.06 -9.76 -46.99
CA PHE A 103 13.23 -9.43 -45.58
C PHE A 103 11.94 -9.66 -44.79
N VAL A 104 10.78 -9.27 -45.30
CA VAL A 104 9.50 -9.59 -44.65
C VAL A 104 9.42 -11.08 -44.32
N LYS A 105 9.67 -11.95 -45.31
CA LYS A 105 9.61 -13.41 -45.14
C LYS A 105 10.66 -13.94 -44.14
N ALA A 106 11.89 -13.41 -44.19
CA ALA A 106 12.96 -13.80 -43.29
C ALA A 106 12.65 -13.39 -41.84
N MET A 107 12.14 -12.17 -41.65
CA MET A 107 11.93 -11.55 -40.34
C MET A 107 10.71 -12.07 -39.59
N VAL A 108 9.77 -12.78 -40.22
CA VAL A 108 8.55 -13.28 -39.55
C VAL A 108 8.88 -14.04 -38.27
N ASN A 109 9.99 -14.80 -38.25
CA ASN A 109 10.40 -15.61 -37.11
C ASN A 109 11.60 -15.05 -36.32
N MET A 110 11.94 -13.78 -36.55
CA MET A 110 13.09 -13.08 -35.94
C MET A 110 12.63 -11.98 -34.99
N GLY A 111 13.57 -11.40 -34.24
CA GLY A 111 13.31 -10.35 -33.26
C GLY A 111 12.91 -10.89 -31.89
N ASP A 112 12.80 -9.96 -30.94
CA ASP A 112 12.31 -10.23 -29.59
C ASP A 112 10.82 -10.55 -29.61
N GLU A 113 10.05 -9.87 -30.46
CA GLU A 113 8.64 -10.15 -30.70
C GLU A 113 8.38 -10.52 -32.17
N LYS A 114 8.52 -11.83 -32.45
CA LYS A 114 8.36 -12.42 -33.78
C LYS A 114 7.12 -11.94 -34.51
N GLY A 115 7.29 -11.47 -35.74
CA GLY A 115 6.21 -10.98 -36.59
C GLY A 115 6.04 -9.45 -36.55
N ILE A 116 6.51 -8.74 -35.53
CA ILE A 116 6.36 -7.28 -35.44
C ILE A 116 7.14 -6.55 -36.54
N SER A 117 8.46 -6.71 -36.59
CA SER A 117 9.31 -6.01 -37.58
C SER A 117 8.91 -6.36 -39.01
N SER A 118 8.59 -7.63 -39.27
CA SER A 118 8.09 -8.07 -40.56
C SER A 118 6.76 -7.39 -40.93
N GLY A 119 5.86 -7.16 -39.97
CA GLY A 119 4.58 -6.48 -40.19
C GLY A 119 4.72 -4.99 -40.47
N ILE A 120 5.65 -4.32 -39.77
CA ILE A 120 6.01 -2.92 -40.03
C ILE A 120 6.56 -2.78 -41.45
N LEU A 121 7.52 -3.63 -41.82
CA LEU A 121 8.10 -3.60 -43.16
C LEU A 121 7.07 -3.96 -44.24
N LEU A 122 6.19 -4.94 -43.98
CA LEU A 122 5.10 -5.30 -44.88
C LEU A 122 4.17 -4.12 -45.13
N PHE A 123 3.83 -3.34 -44.10
CA PHE A 123 3.06 -2.10 -44.24
C PHE A 123 3.75 -1.06 -45.14
N MET A 124 5.08 -1.01 -45.21
CA MET A 124 5.76 -0.05 -46.07
C MET A 124 5.69 -0.41 -47.56
N ILE A 125 5.42 -1.68 -47.91
CA ILE A 125 5.49 -2.18 -49.29
C ILE A 125 4.21 -2.84 -49.82
N TYR A 126 3.19 -3.06 -48.98
CA TYR A 126 2.00 -3.85 -49.35
C TYR A 126 1.25 -3.31 -50.58
N ASP A 127 1.18 -2.00 -50.76
CA ASP A 127 0.47 -1.35 -51.88
C ASP A 127 1.35 -1.18 -53.12
N LYS A 128 2.66 -1.48 -53.00
CA LYS A 128 3.65 -1.36 -54.07
C LYS A 128 3.93 -2.69 -54.78
N MET A 129 3.64 -3.82 -54.12
CA MET A 129 3.88 -5.16 -54.66
C MET A 129 2.67 -6.08 -54.44
N LYS A 130 2.18 -6.73 -55.50
CA LYS A 130 1.02 -7.62 -55.44
C LYS A 130 1.27 -8.83 -54.52
N GLU A 131 2.47 -9.37 -54.53
CA GLU A 131 2.90 -10.49 -53.69
C GLU A 131 2.88 -10.10 -52.21
N ALA A 132 3.21 -8.85 -51.87
CA ALA A 132 3.13 -8.34 -50.50
C ALA A 132 1.68 -8.20 -50.03
N ASP A 133 0.79 -7.65 -50.87
CA ASP A 133 -0.66 -7.63 -50.59
C ASP A 133 -1.23 -9.06 -50.40
N ILE A 134 -0.85 -10.01 -51.26
CA ILE A 134 -1.26 -11.42 -51.11
C ILE A 134 -0.73 -12.03 -49.81
N PHE A 135 0.53 -11.75 -49.45
CA PHE A 135 1.15 -12.24 -48.24
C PHE A 135 0.42 -11.73 -46.98
N LEU A 136 0.09 -10.44 -46.94
CA LEU A 136 -0.73 -9.84 -45.91
C LEU A 136 -2.09 -10.55 -45.77
N MET A 137 -2.78 -10.76 -46.90
CA MET A 137 -4.09 -11.42 -46.89
C MET A 137 -4.02 -12.89 -46.44
N GLN A 138 -2.98 -13.61 -46.82
CA GLN A 138 -2.79 -15.01 -46.45
C GLN A 138 -2.38 -15.17 -44.99
N GLY A 139 -1.62 -14.22 -44.44
CA GLY A 139 -1.17 -14.30 -43.05
C GLY A 139 -2.31 -14.27 -42.04
N PHE A 140 -3.42 -13.59 -42.32
CA PHE A 140 -4.65 -13.67 -41.50
C PHE A 140 -5.26 -15.07 -41.42
N LYS A 141 -5.10 -15.88 -42.46
CA LYS A 141 -5.63 -17.25 -42.55
C LYS A 141 -4.61 -18.32 -42.13
N SER A 142 -3.42 -17.87 -41.70
CA SER A 142 -2.34 -18.78 -41.32
C SER A 142 -2.64 -19.42 -39.97
N GLU A 143 -2.30 -20.70 -39.81
CA GLU A 143 -2.27 -21.37 -38.51
C GLU A 143 -1.01 -21.02 -37.69
N ASN A 144 -0.09 -20.23 -38.26
CA ASN A 144 1.11 -19.77 -37.58
C ASN A 144 0.91 -18.37 -36.99
N GLU A 145 1.04 -18.27 -35.66
CA GLU A 145 0.87 -17.03 -34.90
C GLU A 145 1.73 -15.87 -35.40
N ASN A 146 2.96 -16.10 -35.87
CA ASN A 146 3.87 -15.03 -36.28
C ASN A 146 3.43 -14.40 -37.62
N TYR A 147 2.89 -15.20 -38.53
CA TYR A 147 2.33 -14.70 -39.81
C TYR A 147 1.03 -13.91 -39.58
N GLN A 148 0.18 -14.39 -38.65
CA GLN A 148 -0.99 -13.62 -38.22
C GLN A 148 -0.56 -12.30 -37.57
N ARG A 149 0.44 -12.33 -36.68
CA ARG A 149 0.98 -11.14 -36.00
C ARG A 149 1.54 -10.13 -37.00
N CYS A 150 2.34 -10.58 -37.97
CA CYS A 150 2.84 -9.77 -39.08
C CYS A 150 1.70 -9.05 -39.84
N SER A 151 0.64 -9.78 -40.16
CA SER A 151 -0.50 -9.22 -40.91
C SER A 151 -1.31 -8.23 -40.07
N LEU A 152 -1.53 -8.53 -38.79
CA LEU A 152 -2.22 -7.64 -37.84
C LEU A 152 -1.44 -6.34 -37.61
N VAL A 153 -0.12 -6.42 -37.42
CA VAL A 153 0.73 -5.22 -37.28
C VAL A 153 0.68 -4.39 -38.55
N SER A 154 0.80 -5.01 -39.72
CA SER A 154 0.71 -4.30 -40.99
C SER A 154 -0.64 -3.58 -41.13
N LEU A 155 -1.74 -4.30 -40.86
CA LEU A 155 -3.09 -3.76 -40.92
C LEU A 155 -3.34 -2.62 -39.93
N LEU A 156 -2.84 -2.73 -38.70
CA LEU A 156 -2.96 -1.66 -37.72
C LEU A 156 -2.38 -0.35 -38.26
N ASN A 157 -1.20 -0.42 -38.89
CA ASN A 157 -0.56 0.74 -39.52
C ASN A 157 -1.33 1.23 -40.75
N ILE A 158 -1.92 0.33 -41.56
CA ILE A 158 -2.82 0.70 -42.68
C ILE A 158 -4.01 1.52 -42.17
N ILE A 159 -4.66 1.06 -41.09
CA ILE A 159 -5.84 1.73 -40.52
C ILE A 159 -5.45 3.07 -39.88
N HIS A 160 -4.35 3.09 -39.14
CA HIS A 160 -3.88 4.29 -38.44
C HIS A 160 -3.50 5.42 -39.41
N ASN A 161 -2.89 5.10 -40.55
CA ASN A 161 -2.42 6.07 -41.54
C ASN A 161 -3.45 6.42 -42.63
N ASP A 162 -4.71 6.00 -42.50
CA ASP A 162 -5.78 6.28 -43.47
C ASP A 162 -5.39 5.91 -44.92
N ALA A 163 -4.75 4.75 -45.07
CA ALA A 163 -4.18 4.38 -46.37
C ALA A 163 -5.27 4.17 -47.44
N PRO A 164 -4.92 4.32 -48.74
CA PRO A 164 -5.87 4.10 -49.83
C PRO A 164 -6.47 2.68 -49.81
N ASN A 165 -7.74 2.54 -50.20
CA ASN A 165 -8.47 1.26 -50.25
C ASN A 165 -8.65 0.55 -48.88
N ILE A 166 -8.64 1.31 -47.78
CA ILE A 166 -8.87 0.78 -46.42
C ILE A 166 -10.09 -0.13 -46.30
N GLU A 167 -11.18 0.14 -47.04
CA GLU A 167 -12.42 -0.66 -47.03
C GLU A 167 -12.15 -2.15 -47.32
N LYS A 168 -11.28 -2.45 -48.29
CA LYS A 168 -10.89 -3.84 -48.62
C LYS A 168 -10.30 -4.54 -47.39
N TYR A 169 -9.43 -3.85 -46.67
CA TYR A 169 -8.72 -4.41 -45.52
C TYR A 169 -9.61 -4.52 -44.28
N LEU A 170 -10.56 -3.61 -44.12
CA LEU A 170 -11.61 -3.70 -43.11
C LEU A 170 -12.50 -4.91 -43.34
N ASP A 171 -12.93 -5.17 -44.58
CA ASP A 171 -13.71 -6.37 -44.91
C ASP A 171 -12.92 -7.66 -44.63
N ILE A 172 -11.60 -7.67 -44.89
CA ILE A 172 -10.74 -8.81 -44.57
C ILE A 172 -10.66 -9.02 -43.05
N LEU A 173 -10.40 -7.96 -42.28
CA LEU A 173 -10.36 -8.05 -40.81
C LEU A 173 -11.67 -8.60 -40.26
N LYS A 174 -12.80 -8.10 -40.76
CA LYS A 174 -14.14 -8.51 -40.34
C LYS A 174 -14.34 -10.02 -40.49
N ASN A 175 -13.90 -10.57 -41.62
CA ASN A 175 -14.05 -12.00 -41.91
C ASN A 175 -13.02 -12.87 -41.19
N ALA A 176 -11.82 -12.36 -40.94
CA ALA A 176 -10.73 -13.13 -40.34
C ALA A 176 -10.72 -13.11 -38.80
N ALA A 177 -11.32 -12.11 -38.16
CA ALA A 177 -11.29 -11.93 -36.70
C ALA A 177 -11.60 -13.19 -35.87
N PRO A 178 -12.61 -14.02 -36.23
CA PRO A 178 -12.91 -15.25 -35.48
C PRO A 178 -11.77 -16.27 -35.48
N ASP A 179 -11.00 -16.32 -36.57
CA ASP A 179 -9.95 -17.32 -36.83
C ASP A 179 -8.56 -16.90 -36.33
N ILE A 180 -8.42 -15.66 -35.83
CA ILE A 180 -7.17 -15.19 -35.24
C ILE A 180 -6.90 -15.92 -33.91
N LEU A 181 -5.66 -16.38 -33.74
CA LEU A 181 -5.19 -17.12 -32.57
C LEU A 181 -5.22 -16.27 -31.29
N TYR A 182 -5.33 -16.92 -30.12
CA TYR A 182 -5.40 -16.24 -28.82
C TYR A 182 -4.11 -15.49 -28.47
N GLU A 183 -2.97 -15.97 -28.95
CA GLU A 183 -1.64 -15.36 -28.80
C GLU A 183 -1.55 -13.98 -29.47
N ASN A 184 -2.47 -13.66 -30.38
CA ASN A 184 -2.55 -12.39 -31.09
C ASN A 184 -3.75 -11.52 -30.66
N GLU A 185 -4.42 -11.89 -29.56
CA GLU A 185 -5.64 -11.23 -29.08
C GLU A 185 -5.47 -9.71 -28.91
N ASP A 186 -4.43 -9.25 -28.21
CA ASP A 186 -4.21 -7.82 -27.97
C ASP A 186 -4.18 -7.01 -29.27
N ARG A 187 -3.49 -7.56 -30.29
CA ARG A 187 -3.31 -6.93 -31.59
C ARG A 187 -4.61 -6.96 -32.39
N LEU A 188 -5.37 -8.05 -32.32
CA LEU A 188 -6.70 -8.14 -32.90
C LEU A 188 -7.65 -7.11 -32.30
N ILE A 189 -7.73 -7.04 -30.97
CA ILE A 189 -8.59 -6.08 -30.26
C ILE A 189 -8.19 -4.65 -30.63
N PHE A 190 -6.90 -4.37 -30.79
CA PHE A 190 -6.44 -3.06 -31.24
C PHE A 190 -6.88 -2.75 -32.67
N CYS A 191 -6.71 -3.69 -33.61
CA CYS A 191 -7.18 -3.53 -34.99
C CYS A 191 -8.68 -3.30 -35.06
N LEU A 192 -9.49 -4.09 -34.34
CA LEU A 192 -10.94 -3.96 -34.30
C LEU A 192 -11.38 -2.63 -33.67
N GLN A 193 -10.65 -2.16 -32.66
CA GLN A 193 -10.90 -0.87 -32.04
C GLN A 193 -10.59 0.30 -33.00
N GLN A 194 -9.48 0.26 -33.72
CA GLN A 194 -9.16 1.27 -34.74
C GLN A 194 -10.17 1.22 -35.90
N ALA A 195 -10.54 0.02 -36.35
CA ALA A 195 -11.58 -0.18 -37.35
C ALA A 195 -12.95 0.36 -36.91
N PHE A 196 -13.30 0.16 -35.63
CA PHE A 196 -14.52 0.72 -35.03
C PHE A 196 -14.55 2.25 -35.08
N ASN A 197 -13.44 2.93 -34.77
CA ASN A 197 -13.36 4.39 -34.84
C ASN A 197 -13.59 4.91 -36.27
N LYS A 198 -13.23 4.14 -37.30
CA LYS A 198 -13.47 4.49 -38.71
C LYS A 198 -14.88 4.12 -39.20
N LYS A 199 -15.40 2.96 -38.80
CA LYS A 199 -16.69 2.39 -39.25
C LYS A 199 -17.49 1.80 -38.07
N PRO A 200 -18.10 2.64 -37.22
CA PRO A 200 -18.77 2.18 -36.00
C PRO A 200 -19.88 1.14 -36.27
N GLU A 201 -20.70 1.39 -37.28
CA GLU A 201 -21.85 0.53 -37.64
C GLU A 201 -21.43 -0.88 -38.06
N MET A 202 -20.22 -1.03 -38.61
CA MET A 202 -19.74 -2.31 -39.11
C MET A 202 -19.01 -3.12 -38.04
N PHE A 203 -18.27 -2.46 -37.15
CA PHE A 203 -17.37 -3.13 -36.21
C PHE A 203 -17.85 -3.15 -34.76
N ARG A 204 -18.87 -2.39 -34.37
CA ARG A 204 -19.37 -2.42 -32.97
C ARG A 204 -19.73 -3.83 -32.53
N GLN A 205 -20.62 -4.50 -33.28
CA GLN A 205 -21.08 -5.84 -32.93
C GLN A 205 -19.96 -6.88 -32.99
N LEU A 206 -19.06 -6.77 -33.97
CA LEU A 206 -17.93 -7.70 -34.08
C LEU A 206 -16.98 -7.55 -32.89
N LEU A 207 -16.62 -6.33 -32.53
CA LEU A 207 -15.75 -6.04 -31.39
C LEU A 207 -16.37 -6.51 -30.07
N GLU A 208 -17.67 -6.23 -29.84
CA GLU A 208 -18.39 -6.74 -28.67
C GLU A 208 -18.37 -8.28 -28.65
N SER A 209 -18.66 -8.93 -29.78
CA SER A 209 -18.69 -10.41 -29.87
C SER A 209 -17.33 -11.05 -29.63
N GLU A 210 -16.23 -10.44 -30.10
CA GLU A 210 -14.88 -10.97 -29.90
C GLU A 210 -14.42 -10.79 -28.46
N ILE A 211 -14.74 -9.67 -27.81
CA ILE A 211 -14.50 -9.48 -26.38
C ILE A 211 -15.28 -10.51 -25.55
N GLU A 212 -16.55 -10.75 -25.87
CA GLU A 212 -17.38 -11.76 -25.20
C GLU A 212 -16.84 -13.19 -25.38
N ARG A 213 -16.49 -13.55 -26.62
CA ARG A 213 -16.00 -14.88 -26.98
C ARG A 213 -14.67 -15.21 -26.29
N ARG A 214 -13.79 -14.22 -26.18
CA ARG A 214 -12.43 -14.39 -25.63
C ARG A 214 -12.34 -14.08 -24.12
N GLY A 215 -13.33 -13.37 -23.58
CA GLY A 215 -13.52 -13.17 -22.15
C GLY A 215 -12.57 -12.14 -21.54
N ALA A 216 -12.10 -12.44 -20.32
CA ALA A 216 -11.44 -11.45 -19.47
C ALA A 216 -10.12 -10.90 -20.03
N SER A 217 -9.37 -11.71 -20.78
CA SER A 217 -8.11 -11.26 -21.40
C SER A 217 -8.40 -10.16 -22.45
N ALA A 218 -9.31 -10.43 -23.40
CA ALA A 218 -9.70 -9.45 -24.41
C ALA A 218 -10.35 -8.19 -23.82
N ALA A 219 -11.18 -8.35 -22.78
CA ALA A 219 -11.80 -7.23 -22.06
C ALA A 219 -10.74 -6.31 -21.42
N ARG A 220 -9.70 -6.89 -20.80
CA ARG A 220 -8.56 -6.14 -20.25
C ARG A 220 -7.84 -5.37 -21.36
N SER A 221 -7.51 -6.05 -22.46
CA SER A 221 -6.76 -5.44 -23.56
C SER A 221 -7.53 -4.28 -24.18
N TYR A 222 -8.85 -4.44 -24.34
CA TYR A 222 -9.73 -3.37 -24.79
C TYR A 222 -9.67 -2.12 -23.89
N ILE A 223 -9.80 -2.30 -22.56
CA ILE A 223 -9.73 -1.18 -21.62
C ILE A 223 -8.36 -0.50 -21.66
N CYS A 224 -7.26 -1.26 -21.72
CA CYS A 224 -5.91 -0.71 -21.82
C CYS A 224 -5.73 0.14 -23.08
N ILE A 225 -6.17 -0.36 -24.23
CA ILE A 225 -6.09 0.34 -25.52
C ILE A 225 -6.96 1.60 -25.52
N LYS A 226 -8.14 1.55 -24.89
CA LYS A 226 -9.07 2.69 -24.87
C LYS A 226 -8.51 3.93 -24.20
N ARG A 227 -7.68 3.78 -23.17
CA ARG A 227 -7.05 4.90 -22.45
C ARG A 227 -6.22 5.82 -23.34
N THR A 228 -5.84 5.37 -24.54
CA THR A 228 -5.04 6.16 -25.50
C THR A 228 -5.85 6.64 -26.71
N SER A 229 -7.17 6.43 -26.75
CA SER A 229 -8.06 6.75 -27.87
C SER A 229 -9.06 7.86 -27.52
N SER A 230 -9.43 8.72 -28.48
CA SER A 230 -10.36 9.84 -28.28
C SER A 230 -11.84 9.49 -28.41
N GLU A 231 -12.20 8.41 -29.12
CA GLU A 231 -13.59 8.01 -29.35
C GLU A 231 -13.99 6.76 -28.56
N ASN A 232 -15.17 6.79 -27.92
CA ASN A 232 -15.62 5.76 -26.98
C ASN A 232 -16.94 5.12 -27.38
N SER A 233 -16.94 3.78 -27.53
CA SER A 233 -18.18 3.01 -27.49
C SER A 233 -18.47 2.65 -26.04
N ILE A 234 -19.29 3.47 -25.39
CA ILE A 234 -19.66 3.26 -23.98
C ILE A 234 -20.34 1.90 -23.78
N SER A 235 -21.06 1.36 -24.79
CA SER A 235 -21.68 0.03 -24.71
C SER A 235 -20.65 -1.09 -24.59
N VAL A 236 -19.66 -1.10 -25.49
CA VAL A 236 -18.57 -2.11 -25.52
C VAL A 236 -17.78 -2.04 -24.22
N LEU A 237 -17.48 -0.83 -23.75
CA LEU A 237 -16.73 -0.61 -22.52
C LEU A 237 -17.46 -1.13 -21.28
N LYS A 238 -18.76 -0.84 -21.15
CA LYS A 238 -19.59 -1.41 -20.08
C LYS A 238 -19.59 -2.93 -20.12
N LYS A 239 -19.66 -3.53 -21.31
CA LYS A 239 -19.59 -4.98 -21.47
C LYS A 239 -18.25 -5.55 -21.01
N ALA A 240 -17.14 -4.93 -21.42
CA ALA A 240 -15.80 -5.32 -20.97
C ALA A 240 -15.65 -5.25 -19.45
N ILE A 241 -16.17 -4.19 -18.81
CA ILE A 241 -16.22 -4.04 -17.36
C ILE A 241 -16.99 -5.19 -16.70
N GLU A 242 -18.19 -5.51 -17.18
CA GLU A 242 -19.00 -6.60 -16.65
C GLU A 242 -18.32 -7.97 -16.77
N ILE A 243 -17.62 -8.23 -17.88
CA ILE A 243 -16.82 -9.45 -18.08
C ILE A 243 -15.69 -9.51 -17.04
N LEU A 244 -14.97 -8.42 -16.82
CA LEU A 244 -13.88 -8.37 -15.85
C LEU A 244 -14.38 -8.53 -14.41
N GLU A 245 -15.48 -7.89 -14.02
CA GLU A 245 -16.06 -8.01 -12.68
C GLU A 245 -16.49 -9.44 -12.34
N SER A 246 -16.85 -10.24 -13.35
CA SER A 246 -17.10 -11.68 -13.15
C SER A 246 -15.85 -12.48 -12.71
N LYS A 247 -14.66 -11.86 -12.73
CA LYS A 247 -13.36 -12.44 -12.38
C LYS A 247 -12.67 -11.59 -11.30
N SER A 248 -12.40 -12.19 -10.13
CA SER A 248 -11.89 -11.47 -8.95
C SER A 248 -10.47 -10.89 -9.05
N CYS A 249 -9.74 -11.07 -10.16
CA CYS A 249 -8.31 -10.71 -10.27
C CYS A 249 -8.03 -9.42 -11.06
N TYR A 250 -9.04 -8.66 -11.49
CA TYR A 250 -8.86 -7.52 -12.41
C TYR A 250 -9.37 -6.17 -11.88
N GLU A 251 -9.50 -5.99 -10.57
CA GLU A 251 -10.11 -4.78 -9.96
C GLU A 251 -9.55 -3.45 -10.49
N MET A 252 -8.22 -3.34 -10.67
CA MET A 252 -7.58 -2.14 -11.22
C MET A 252 -8.09 -1.79 -12.63
N TYR A 253 -8.24 -2.79 -13.51
CA TYR A 253 -8.70 -2.57 -14.88
C TYR A 253 -10.20 -2.26 -14.93
N VAL A 254 -10.98 -2.81 -13.99
CA VAL A 254 -12.39 -2.44 -13.82
C VAL A 254 -12.49 -0.94 -13.51
N ASP A 255 -11.67 -0.42 -12.60
CA ASP A 255 -11.68 0.99 -12.24
C ASP A 255 -11.23 1.90 -13.39
N TRP A 256 -10.26 1.46 -14.19
CA TRP A 256 -9.89 2.16 -15.44
C TRP A 256 -11.01 2.17 -16.47
N GLY A 257 -11.81 1.10 -16.55
CA GLY A 257 -13.00 1.10 -17.41
C GLY A 257 -14.07 2.05 -16.87
N LEU A 258 -14.32 2.02 -15.56
CA LEU A 258 -15.33 2.86 -14.92
C LEU A 258 -14.99 4.36 -15.02
N SER A 259 -13.71 4.74 -14.99
CA SER A 259 -13.30 6.14 -15.12
C SER A 259 -13.69 6.70 -16.49
N GLU A 260 -13.44 5.94 -17.55
CA GLU A 260 -13.81 6.29 -18.93
C GLU A 260 -15.34 6.32 -19.12
N VAL A 261 -16.10 5.47 -18.42
CA VAL A 261 -17.57 5.50 -18.46
C VAL A 261 -18.14 6.70 -17.71
N TYR A 262 -17.53 7.14 -16.61
CA TYR A 262 -18.12 8.13 -15.70
C TYR A 262 -18.46 9.44 -16.40
N GLN A 263 -17.63 9.91 -17.33
CA GLN A 263 -17.91 11.13 -18.10
C GLN A 263 -19.22 11.07 -18.90
N SER A 264 -19.57 9.88 -19.41
CA SER A 264 -20.70 9.70 -20.33
C SER A 264 -21.93 9.09 -19.66
N ASP A 265 -21.74 8.24 -18.65
CA ASP A 265 -22.83 7.63 -17.88
C ASP A 265 -22.44 7.44 -16.41
N PRO A 266 -22.56 8.52 -15.60
CA PRO A 266 -22.35 8.44 -14.16
C PRO A 266 -23.25 7.41 -13.48
N SER A 267 -24.47 7.20 -13.97
CA SER A 267 -25.47 6.33 -13.32
C SER A 267 -25.04 4.86 -13.31
N PHE A 268 -24.38 4.41 -14.39
CA PHE A 268 -23.79 3.08 -14.45
C PHE A 268 -22.71 2.89 -13.38
N VAL A 269 -21.80 3.87 -13.27
CA VAL A 269 -20.68 3.81 -12.32
C VAL A 269 -21.17 3.90 -10.87
N VAL A 270 -22.14 4.77 -10.58
CA VAL A 270 -22.80 4.88 -9.27
C VAL A 270 -23.40 3.54 -8.85
N LYS A 271 -24.08 2.83 -9.77
CA LYS A 271 -24.62 1.51 -9.50
C LYS A 271 -23.51 0.50 -9.14
N LYS A 272 -22.41 0.48 -9.88
CA LYS A 272 -21.26 -0.40 -9.59
C LYS A 272 -20.62 -0.08 -8.24
N ILE A 273 -20.49 1.19 -7.91
CA ILE A 273 -19.97 1.65 -6.62
C ILE A 273 -20.91 1.24 -5.48
N LYS A 274 -22.22 1.34 -5.67
CA LYS A 274 -23.22 0.86 -4.70
C LYS A 274 -23.08 -0.63 -4.42
N ASP A 275 -22.92 -1.45 -5.46
CA ASP A 275 -22.72 -2.90 -5.31
C ASP A 275 -21.47 -3.19 -4.47
N ARG A 276 -20.36 -2.45 -4.71
CA ARG A 276 -19.10 -2.56 -3.95
C ARG A 276 -19.20 -2.08 -2.50
N LEU A 277 -20.02 -1.08 -2.20
CA LEU A 277 -20.25 -0.61 -0.82
C LEU A 277 -20.79 -1.74 0.09
N HIS A 278 -21.44 -2.74 -0.49
CA HIS A 278 -22.02 -3.86 0.24
C HIS A 278 -21.12 -5.09 0.33
N GLU A 279 -19.93 -5.07 -0.29
CA GLU A 279 -18.97 -6.17 -0.23
C GLU A 279 -18.24 -6.20 1.13
N LYS A 280 -18.27 -7.37 1.80
CA LYS A 280 -17.57 -7.55 3.07
C LYS A 280 -16.04 -7.58 2.85
N ASN A 281 -15.30 -6.84 3.67
CA ASN A 281 -13.82 -6.75 3.70
C ASN A 281 -13.15 -5.92 2.59
N ARG A 282 -13.90 -5.09 1.84
CA ARG A 282 -13.31 -4.13 0.90
C ARG A 282 -12.69 -2.95 1.65
N PHE A 283 -11.40 -2.70 1.46
CA PHE A 283 -10.66 -1.61 2.12
C PHE A 283 -10.75 -0.28 1.37
N LYS A 284 -10.91 -0.31 0.04
CA LYS A 284 -10.97 0.86 -0.84
C LYS A 284 -12.15 0.74 -1.79
N LEU A 285 -12.92 1.82 -1.95
CA LEU A 285 -14.12 1.83 -2.80
C LEU A 285 -13.78 1.83 -4.30
N MET A 286 -12.71 2.54 -4.65
CA MET A 286 -12.21 2.78 -6.00
C MET A 286 -10.72 3.08 -5.98
N ASP A 287 -9.99 2.79 -7.05
CA ASP A 287 -8.60 3.21 -7.21
C ASP A 287 -8.45 4.73 -7.35
N ASP A 288 -7.20 5.21 -7.36
CA ASP A 288 -6.93 6.66 -7.44
C ASP A 288 -7.32 7.26 -8.80
N HIS A 289 -7.36 6.43 -9.85
CA HIS A 289 -7.67 6.88 -11.21
C HIS A 289 -9.16 7.17 -11.38
N LEU A 290 -10.01 6.22 -10.97
CA LEU A 290 -11.46 6.42 -10.93
C LEU A 290 -11.83 7.56 -10.00
N ASN A 291 -11.19 7.66 -8.84
CA ASN A 291 -11.41 8.78 -7.93
C ASN A 291 -11.09 10.13 -8.57
N MET A 292 -9.93 10.24 -9.22
CA MET A 292 -9.51 11.46 -9.90
C MET A 292 -10.51 11.88 -11.00
N GLU A 293 -11.01 10.92 -11.79
CA GLU A 293 -11.97 11.23 -12.85
C GLU A 293 -13.34 11.64 -12.28
N ILE A 294 -13.80 10.98 -11.22
CA ILE A 294 -15.02 11.38 -10.49
C ILE A 294 -14.88 12.80 -9.97
N LYS A 295 -13.75 13.16 -9.35
CA LYS A 295 -13.51 14.51 -8.83
C LYS A 295 -13.44 15.56 -9.94
N LYS A 296 -12.92 15.19 -11.11
CA LYS A 296 -12.85 16.07 -12.28
C LYS A 296 -14.22 16.34 -12.91
N VAL A 297 -15.09 15.32 -12.99
CA VAL A 297 -16.43 15.44 -13.58
C VAL A 297 -17.45 16.01 -12.59
N GLY A 298 -17.34 15.61 -11.31
CA GLY A 298 -18.26 15.96 -10.24
C GLY A 298 -18.59 14.74 -9.38
N ASN A 299 -18.49 14.88 -8.06
CA ASN A 299 -18.69 13.79 -7.09
C ASN A 299 -20.11 13.73 -6.49
N ASP A 300 -21.00 14.67 -6.83
CA ASP A 300 -22.37 14.73 -6.31
C ASP A 300 -23.14 13.39 -6.42
N PRO A 301 -23.12 12.65 -7.55
CA PRO A 301 -23.83 11.37 -7.64
C PRO A 301 -23.33 10.31 -6.65
N ILE A 302 -22.04 10.33 -6.32
CA ILE A 302 -21.43 9.43 -5.33
C ILE A 302 -21.81 9.86 -3.91
N ILE A 303 -21.87 11.17 -3.66
CA ILE A 303 -22.29 11.70 -2.35
C ILE A 303 -23.76 11.39 -2.11
N GLU A 304 -24.65 11.63 -3.08
CA GLU A 304 -26.08 11.31 -3.00
C GLU A 304 -26.31 9.82 -2.75
N LEU A 305 -25.51 8.94 -3.39
CA LEU A 305 -25.53 7.51 -3.10
C LEU A 305 -25.22 7.26 -1.62
N ILE A 306 -24.14 7.84 -1.08
CA ILE A 306 -23.74 7.64 0.30
C ILE A 306 -24.77 8.21 1.28
N GLU A 307 -25.34 9.38 0.99
CA GLU A 307 -26.47 9.94 1.75
C GLU A 307 -27.63 8.95 1.81
N SER A 308 -28.03 8.40 0.66
CA SER A 308 -29.15 7.47 0.58
C SER A 308 -28.91 6.20 1.40
N GLU A 309 -27.66 5.69 1.43
CA GLU A 309 -27.29 4.52 2.23
C GLU A 309 -27.32 4.83 3.74
N ILE A 310 -26.86 6.02 4.15
CA ILE A 310 -26.93 6.47 5.54
C ILE A 310 -28.39 6.65 5.98
N ASP A 311 -29.23 7.22 5.11
CA ASP A 311 -30.65 7.49 5.40
C ASP A 311 -31.47 6.23 5.66
N VAL A 312 -31.11 5.11 5.03
CA VAL A 312 -31.69 3.78 5.29
C VAL A 312 -30.98 3.01 6.41
N GLY A 313 -30.09 3.68 7.16
CA GLY A 313 -29.45 3.16 8.37
C GLY A 313 -28.23 2.28 8.13
N LYS A 314 -27.62 2.30 6.94
CA LYS A 314 -26.37 1.58 6.69
C LYS A 314 -25.20 2.30 7.34
N GLN A 315 -24.33 1.54 7.98
CA GLN A 315 -23.08 2.07 8.51
C GLN A 315 -22.05 2.17 7.38
N ILE A 316 -21.63 3.39 7.08
CA ILE A 316 -20.55 3.67 6.12
C ILE A 316 -19.24 3.90 6.88
N SER A 317 -18.15 3.29 6.41
CA SER A 317 -16.82 3.49 6.96
C SER A 317 -16.32 4.90 6.64
N ILE A 318 -15.70 5.57 7.62
CA ILE A 318 -15.14 6.90 7.43
C ILE A 318 -14.01 6.94 6.39
N ASN A 319 -13.28 5.84 6.22
CA ASN A 319 -12.21 5.74 5.24
C ASN A 319 -12.73 5.87 3.79
N ILE A 320 -13.97 5.42 3.54
CA ILE A 320 -14.61 5.53 2.23
C ILE A 320 -14.93 6.99 1.91
N LEU A 321 -15.39 7.77 2.90
CA LEU A 321 -15.75 9.18 2.71
C LEU A 321 -14.57 10.06 2.30
N LYS A 322 -13.36 9.73 2.79
CA LYS A 322 -12.14 10.45 2.44
C LYS A 322 -11.84 10.40 0.94
N ASP A 323 -12.17 9.29 0.30
CA ASP A 323 -11.95 9.14 -1.14
C ASP A 323 -12.98 9.95 -1.94
N VAL A 324 -14.16 10.22 -1.37
CA VAL A 324 -15.31 10.83 -2.06
C VAL A 324 -15.22 12.36 -2.12
N PHE A 325 -14.83 13.02 -1.03
CA PHE A 325 -14.78 14.48 -1.00
C PHE A 325 -13.56 15.03 -1.74
N SER A 326 -13.78 16.09 -2.54
CA SER A 326 -12.75 16.72 -3.37
C SER A 326 -11.80 17.61 -2.55
N SER A 327 -12.29 18.21 -1.48
CA SER A 327 -11.53 19.07 -0.56
C SER A 327 -12.07 19.01 0.87
N GLU A 328 -11.29 19.48 1.84
CA GLU A 328 -11.76 19.69 3.21
C GLU A 328 -12.91 20.72 3.30
N GLU A 329 -12.93 21.71 2.40
CA GLU A 329 -13.99 22.72 2.32
C GLU A 329 -15.34 22.10 1.94
N ASP A 330 -15.35 21.26 0.91
CA ASP A 330 -16.53 20.51 0.50
C ASP A 330 -17.00 19.61 1.66
N TRP A 331 -16.06 18.92 2.29
CA TRP A 331 -16.39 18.00 3.38
C TRP A 331 -17.02 18.73 4.59
N ILE A 332 -16.49 19.91 4.96
CA ILE A 332 -17.08 20.74 6.02
C ILE A 332 -18.47 21.24 5.61
N SER A 333 -18.64 21.69 4.37
CA SER A 333 -19.93 22.17 3.86
C SER A 333 -21.01 21.09 3.94
N TRP A 334 -20.65 19.85 3.67
CA TRP A 334 -21.53 18.69 3.85
C TRP A 334 -21.84 18.38 5.32
N CYS A 335 -20.85 18.50 6.22
CA CYS A 335 -21.09 18.39 7.66
C CYS A 335 -22.07 19.46 8.16
N GLU A 336 -21.95 20.69 7.66
CA GLU A 336 -22.86 21.81 7.96
C GLU A 336 -24.28 21.53 7.47
N LYS A 337 -24.42 21.06 6.23
CA LYS A 337 -25.73 20.66 5.63
C LYS A 337 -26.43 19.59 6.46
N TRP A 338 -25.68 18.63 7.03
CA TRP A 338 -26.24 17.50 7.75
C TRP A 338 -26.40 17.69 9.26
N LYS A 339 -25.92 18.81 9.83
CA LYS A 339 -25.75 18.95 11.29
C LYS A 339 -27.04 18.74 12.10
N GLU A 340 -28.20 19.02 11.52
CA GLU A 340 -29.51 18.86 12.17
C GLU A 340 -30.12 17.46 12.00
N ASP A 341 -29.54 16.59 11.15
CA ASP A 341 -30.02 15.22 10.95
C ASP A 341 -29.36 14.26 11.96
N SER A 342 -30.11 13.87 12.99
CA SER A 342 -29.65 12.97 14.04
C SER A 342 -29.18 11.59 13.52
N ARG A 343 -29.66 11.15 12.35
CA ARG A 343 -29.22 9.87 11.74
C ARG A 343 -27.79 9.98 11.21
N LYS A 344 -27.39 11.18 10.80
CA LYS A 344 -26.06 11.50 10.25
C LYS A 344 -25.08 11.98 11.33
N GLU A 345 -25.53 12.27 12.54
CA GLU A 345 -24.71 12.78 13.64
C GLU A 345 -23.39 12.00 13.81
N SER A 346 -23.44 10.66 13.88
CA SER A 346 -22.23 9.83 14.07
C SER A 346 -21.22 10.00 12.94
N ILE A 347 -21.67 10.07 11.68
CA ILE A 347 -20.78 10.19 10.52
C ILE A 347 -20.23 11.61 10.38
N ILE A 348 -21.00 12.63 10.78
CA ILE A 348 -20.56 14.03 10.83
C ILE A 348 -19.47 14.21 11.87
N LEU A 349 -19.70 13.75 13.10
CA LEU A 349 -18.72 13.84 14.19
C LEU A 349 -17.42 13.10 13.81
N LYS A 350 -17.53 11.95 13.13
CA LYS A 350 -16.40 11.26 12.51
C LYS A 350 -15.70 12.12 11.46
N SER A 351 -16.45 12.62 10.49
CA SER A 351 -15.92 13.48 9.42
C SER A 351 -15.15 14.68 9.96
N LEU A 352 -15.73 15.42 10.92
CA LEU A 352 -15.10 16.57 11.56
C LEU A 352 -13.77 16.20 12.21
N GLY A 353 -13.67 15.05 12.85
CA GLY A 353 -12.40 14.64 13.44
C GLY A 353 -11.32 14.29 12.39
N VAL A 354 -11.68 13.74 11.22
CA VAL A 354 -10.73 13.55 10.10
C VAL A 354 -10.26 14.91 9.59
N VAL A 355 -11.20 15.79 9.26
CA VAL A 355 -10.89 17.09 8.65
C VAL A 355 -10.05 17.95 9.60
N LEU A 356 -10.44 18.06 10.86
CA LEU A 356 -9.66 18.78 11.88
C LEU A 356 -8.25 18.23 12.02
N THR A 357 -8.09 16.91 11.91
CA THR A 357 -6.79 16.24 11.95
C THR A 357 -5.90 16.64 10.78
N GLU A 358 -6.42 16.72 9.55
CA GLU A 358 -5.67 17.23 8.39
C GLU A 358 -5.28 18.70 8.58
N LEU A 359 -6.23 19.52 9.02
CA LEU A 359 -6.06 20.96 9.24
C LEU A 359 -5.03 21.29 10.34
N VAL A 360 -4.59 20.33 11.18
CA VAL A 360 -3.44 20.53 12.09
C VAL A 360 -2.17 20.90 11.32
N ARG A 361 -2.01 20.33 10.11
CA ARG A 361 -0.78 20.46 9.30
C ARG A 361 -0.79 21.68 8.38
N TYR A 362 -1.97 22.15 8.00
CA TYR A 362 -2.15 23.22 7.01
C TYR A 362 -2.57 24.54 7.68
N LYS A 363 -2.17 25.68 7.09
CA LYS A 363 -2.45 27.02 7.63
C LYS A 363 -3.80 27.60 7.15
N HIS A 364 -4.80 26.78 6.86
CA HIS A 364 -6.13 27.28 6.47
C HIS A 364 -6.92 27.69 7.71
N THR A 365 -6.89 28.98 8.06
CA THR A 365 -7.53 29.52 9.28
C THR A 365 -9.05 29.43 9.24
N ASP A 366 -9.64 29.67 8.07
CA ASP A 366 -11.08 29.87 7.95
C ASP A 366 -11.83 28.52 7.99
N LEU A 367 -11.35 27.53 7.22
CA LEU A 367 -11.85 26.14 7.27
C LEU A 367 -11.74 25.54 8.67
N ARG A 368 -10.63 25.82 9.36
CA ARG A 368 -10.45 25.41 10.75
C ARG A 368 -11.54 26.00 11.64
N ASP A 369 -11.75 27.31 11.57
CA ASP A 369 -12.69 27.98 12.45
C ASP A 369 -14.14 27.57 12.16
N GLN A 370 -14.48 27.25 10.90
CA GLN A 370 -15.75 26.62 10.54
C GLN A 370 -15.92 25.23 11.16
N ALA A 371 -14.95 24.33 10.98
CA ALA A 371 -15.01 22.99 11.57
C ALA A 371 -15.08 23.02 13.11
N ILE A 372 -14.35 23.94 13.76
CA ILE A 372 -14.42 24.13 15.22
C ILE A 372 -15.79 24.66 15.64
N SER A 373 -16.39 25.57 14.87
CA SER A 373 -17.73 26.10 15.17
C SER A 373 -18.79 25.00 15.11
N LEU A 374 -18.68 24.08 14.16
CA LEU A 374 -19.51 22.87 14.11
C LEU A 374 -19.33 22.00 15.36
N VAL A 375 -18.09 21.75 15.78
CA VAL A 375 -17.83 21.00 17.03
C VAL A 375 -18.45 21.69 18.25
N LYS A 376 -18.35 23.02 18.35
CA LYS A 376 -18.98 23.79 19.43
C LYS A 376 -20.50 23.62 19.43
N TRP A 377 -21.13 23.68 18.26
CA TRP A 377 -22.57 23.45 18.12
C TRP A 377 -22.99 22.06 18.62
N PHE A 378 -22.26 21.01 18.25
CA PHE A 378 -22.52 19.67 18.76
C PHE A 378 -22.26 19.55 20.28
N ALA A 379 -21.26 20.26 20.81
CA ALA A 379 -20.97 20.28 22.24
C ALA A 379 -22.13 20.89 23.04
N GLU A 380 -22.65 22.02 22.59
CA GLU A 380 -23.80 22.70 23.19
C GLU A 380 -25.03 21.79 23.21
N ASN A 381 -25.32 21.11 22.10
CA ASN A 381 -26.43 20.15 22.00
C ASN A 381 -26.27 18.93 22.92
N LYS A 382 -25.04 18.58 23.30
CA LYS A 382 -24.74 17.53 24.28
C LYS A 382 -24.54 18.06 25.70
N SER A 383 -24.87 19.33 25.96
CA SER A 383 -24.67 20.00 27.26
C SER A 383 -23.22 19.96 27.76
N LEU A 384 -22.25 20.00 26.85
CA LEU A 384 -20.82 20.10 27.16
C LEU A 384 -20.35 21.55 27.05
N ASP A 385 -19.86 22.10 28.16
CA ASP A 385 -19.28 23.45 28.18
C ASP A 385 -17.88 23.42 27.55
N TYR A 386 -17.78 23.84 26.28
CA TYR A 386 -16.54 23.81 25.51
C TYR A 386 -15.36 24.47 26.23
N GLU A 387 -15.56 25.65 26.83
CA GLU A 387 -14.46 26.41 27.45
C GLU A 387 -14.02 25.78 28.77
N LYS A 388 -14.98 25.27 29.56
CA LYS A 388 -14.68 24.55 30.81
C LYS A 388 -13.95 23.24 30.54
N GLU A 389 -14.45 22.44 29.59
CA GLU A 389 -13.91 21.12 29.28
C GLU A 389 -12.51 21.20 28.63
N THR A 390 -12.20 22.30 27.93
CA THR A 390 -10.93 22.47 27.21
C THR A 390 -9.90 23.34 27.92
N LYS A 391 -10.23 23.88 29.12
CA LYS A 391 -9.38 24.79 29.90
C LYS A 391 -7.95 24.27 30.16
N GLY A 392 -7.78 22.95 30.29
CA GLY A 392 -6.48 22.31 30.53
C GLY A 392 -5.59 22.14 29.30
N ILE A 393 -6.09 22.45 28.10
CA ILE A 393 -5.38 22.27 26.83
C ILE A 393 -4.73 23.60 26.43
N ASN A 394 -3.40 23.67 26.58
CA ASN A 394 -2.61 24.85 26.23
C ASN A 394 -1.38 24.45 25.41
N TYR A 395 -1.16 25.10 24.26
CA TYR A 395 -0.01 24.87 23.37
C TYR A 395 0.93 26.10 23.27
N GLY A 396 0.77 27.08 24.14
CA GLY A 396 1.59 28.27 24.22
C GLY A 396 1.47 29.12 22.96
N SER A 397 2.56 29.24 22.19
CA SER A 397 2.61 30.10 21.01
C SER A 397 1.86 29.55 19.79
N ASN A 398 1.51 28.25 19.74
CA ASN A 398 0.80 27.67 18.60
C ASN A 398 -0.73 27.62 18.83
N LYS A 399 -1.36 28.78 18.72
CA LYS A 399 -2.79 28.98 18.97
C LYS A 399 -3.69 28.22 17.98
N ASN A 400 -3.27 28.11 16.72
CA ASN A 400 -4.00 27.36 15.68
C ASN A 400 -4.18 25.90 16.08
N LYS A 401 -3.08 25.28 16.49
CA LYS A 401 -3.06 23.89 16.92
C LYS A 401 -3.76 23.69 18.27
N GLU A 402 -3.64 24.65 19.18
CA GLU A 402 -4.42 24.62 20.42
C GLU A 402 -5.91 24.49 20.13
N ASN A 403 -6.45 25.37 19.27
CA ASN A 403 -7.86 25.40 18.95
C ASN A 403 -8.36 24.08 18.34
N ILE A 404 -7.58 23.49 17.44
CA ILE A 404 -7.91 22.18 16.85
C ILE A 404 -7.91 21.07 17.91
N MET A 405 -6.89 21.03 18.77
CA MET A 405 -6.81 20.00 19.81
C MET A 405 -7.94 20.12 20.84
N LYS A 406 -8.40 21.34 21.11
CA LYS A 406 -9.59 21.58 21.94
C LYS A 406 -10.85 21.01 21.28
N ALA A 407 -11.05 21.23 19.98
CA ALA A 407 -12.19 20.68 19.26
C ALA A 407 -12.15 19.15 19.16
N LEU A 408 -10.99 18.57 18.83
CA LEU A 408 -10.80 17.11 18.80
C LEU A 408 -11.08 16.48 20.17
N HIS A 409 -10.70 17.13 21.27
CA HIS A 409 -11.00 16.67 22.63
C HIS A 409 -12.51 16.61 22.91
N ILE A 410 -13.25 17.61 22.44
CA ILE A 410 -14.71 17.65 22.59
C ILE A 410 -15.39 16.58 21.75
N LEU A 411 -14.97 16.39 20.48
CA LEU A 411 -15.47 15.31 19.65
C LEU A 411 -15.28 13.94 20.34
N ASP A 412 -14.10 13.72 20.91
CA ASP A 412 -13.81 12.50 21.65
C ASP A 412 -14.77 12.29 22.83
N LYS A 413 -15.06 13.34 23.61
CA LYS A 413 -16.05 13.26 24.69
C LYS A 413 -17.46 12.97 24.20
N ILE A 414 -17.86 13.49 23.04
CA ILE A 414 -19.19 13.26 22.46
C ILE A 414 -19.32 11.81 21.97
N LEU A 415 -18.29 11.31 21.28
CA LEU A 415 -18.31 10.00 20.63
C LEU A 415 -17.94 8.85 21.56
N ASN A 416 -17.06 9.13 22.51
CA ASN A 416 -16.60 8.21 23.55
C ASN A 416 -16.93 8.82 24.92
N PRO A 417 -18.22 9.03 25.24
CA PRO A 417 -18.60 9.54 26.55
C PRO A 417 -18.01 8.61 27.62
N VAL A 418 -17.54 9.21 28.71
CA VAL A 418 -17.01 8.44 29.85
C VAL A 418 -18.10 7.47 30.28
N VAL A 419 -17.93 6.19 29.92
CA VAL A 419 -18.86 5.14 30.27
C VAL A 419 -18.78 5.03 31.79
N SER A 420 -19.82 5.51 32.48
CA SER A 420 -20.00 5.22 33.89
C SER A 420 -20.00 3.69 34.03
N PHE A 421 -18.91 3.13 34.54
CA PHE A 421 -18.84 1.69 34.72
C PHE A 421 -19.67 1.31 35.94
N ASP A 422 -20.47 0.26 35.80
CA ASP A 422 -21.42 -0.13 36.85
C ASP A 422 -20.68 -0.92 37.94
N ILE A 423 -20.60 -0.35 39.15
CA ILE A 423 -19.97 -1.00 40.32
C ILE A 423 -20.65 -2.33 40.66
N ASN A 424 -21.96 -2.46 40.48
CA ASN A 424 -22.66 -3.72 40.72
C ASN A 424 -22.27 -4.76 39.67
N LYS A 425 -22.12 -4.34 38.41
CA LYS A 425 -21.63 -5.20 37.33
C LYS A 425 -20.18 -5.60 37.51
N LEU A 426 -19.32 -4.68 37.97
CA LEU A 426 -17.96 -4.97 38.40
C LEU A 426 -17.95 -6.05 39.49
N LYS A 427 -18.73 -5.86 40.57
CA LYS A 427 -18.87 -6.84 41.66
C LYS A 427 -19.31 -8.21 41.13
N GLN A 428 -20.26 -8.24 40.20
CA GLN A 428 -20.75 -9.48 39.59
C GLN A 428 -19.67 -10.17 38.75
N ASN A 429 -18.97 -9.44 37.88
CA ASN A 429 -17.97 -10.00 36.98
C ASN A 429 -16.72 -10.46 37.75
N LEU A 430 -16.32 -9.76 38.81
CA LEU A 430 -15.21 -10.17 39.68
C LEU A 430 -15.46 -11.50 40.39
N LYS A 431 -16.71 -11.92 40.62
CA LYS A 431 -17.02 -13.28 41.16
C LYS A 431 -16.50 -14.39 40.26
N ASN A 432 -16.40 -14.13 38.96
CA ASN A 432 -15.92 -15.07 37.96
C ASN A 432 -14.40 -14.91 37.69
N ALA A 433 -13.76 -13.89 38.25
CA ALA A 433 -12.34 -13.57 38.06
C ALA A 433 -11.51 -13.97 39.29
N LYS A 434 -11.52 -15.27 39.62
CA LYS A 434 -10.95 -15.80 40.87
C LYS A 434 -9.44 -15.60 40.94
N CYS A 435 -8.73 -15.79 39.83
CA CYS A 435 -7.28 -15.68 39.76
C CYS A 435 -6.85 -14.22 39.89
N LEU A 436 -7.52 -13.31 39.18
CA LEU A 436 -7.34 -11.87 39.33
C LEU A 436 -7.57 -11.43 40.79
N CYS A 437 -8.68 -11.86 41.39
CA CYS A 437 -9.03 -11.51 42.76
C CYS A 437 -8.06 -12.09 43.79
N ASN A 438 -7.50 -13.27 43.55
CA ASN A 438 -6.47 -13.85 44.40
C ASN A 438 -5.16 -13.05 44.34
N THR A 439 -4.80 -12.50 43.18
CA THR A 439 -3.55 -11.76 42.99
C THR A 439 -3.64 -10.32 43.50
N ILE A 440 -4.73 -9.60 43.19
CA ILE A 440 -4.87 -8.15 43.48
C ILE A 440 -5.70 -7.89 44.74
N GLY A 441 -6.61 -8.80 45.09
CA GLY A 441 -7.56 -8.67 46.19
C GLY A 441 -8.87 -8.00 45.75
N TYR A 442 -9.98 -8.73 45.81
CA TYR A 442 -11.31 -8.25 45.47
C TYR A 442 -11.65 -6.89 46.13
N ASN A 443 -11.42 -6.76 47.44
CA ASN A 443 -11.72 -5.54 48.18
C ASN A 443 -10.87 -4.34 47.74
N ASN A 444 -9.65 -4.57 47.27
CA ASN A 444 -8.78 -3.50 46.77
C ASN A 444 -9.33 -2.94 45.44
N ILE A 445 -9.78 -3.83 44.55
CA ILE A 445 -10.38 -3.46 43.26
C ILE A 445 -11.65 -2.62 43.50
N ILE A 446 -12.55 -3.09 44.38
CA ILE A 446 -13.80 -2.37 44.68
C ILE A 446 -13.53 -1.01 45.34
N LYS A 447 -12.67 -0.96 46.36
CA LYS A 447 -12.34 0.30 47.04
C LYS A 447 -11.75 1.33 46.06
N LYS A 448 -10.89 0.89 45.14
CA LYS A 448 -10.28 1.79 44.16
C LYS A 448 -11.26 2.23 43.07
N ALA A 449 -12.17 1.35 42.67
CA ALA A 449 -13.28 1.68 41.78
C ALA A 449 -14.22 2.73 42.38
N GLU A 450 -14.52 2.63 43.68
CA GLU A 450 -15.34 3.62 44.41
C GLU A 450 -14.65 4.99 44.54
N LEU A 451 -13.31 5.01 44.68
CA LEU A 451 -12.52 6.25 44.80
C LEU A 451 -12.25 6.96 43.46
N ASN A 452 -12.18 6.21 42.36
CA ASN A 452 -11.79 6.69 41.04
C ASN A 452 -12.90 6.46 40.01
N GLN A 453 -14.14 6.88 40.31
CA GLN A 453 -15.29 6.65 39.42
C GLN A 453 -15.13 7.34 38.06
N ASP A 454 -14.52 8.53 38.03
CA ASP A 454 -14.40 9.36 36.81
C ASP A 454 -13.25 8.92 35.90
N ASN A 455 -12.27 8.18 36.43
CA ASN A 455 -11.11 7.69 35.66
C ASN A 455 -10.60 6.35 36.24
N PRO A 456 -11.33 5.25 36.05
CA PRO A 456 -10.92 3.93 36.51
C PRO A 456 -9.76 3.40 35.67
N GLY A 457 -8.83 2.66 36.31
CA GLY A 457 -7.83 1.88 35.58
C GLY A 457 -8.46 0.78 34.71
N ILE A 458 -7.69 0.27 33.75
CA ILE A 458 -8.12 -0.68 32.71
C ILE A 458 -8.83 -1.92 33.28
N ILE A 459 -8.33 -2.48 34.39
CA ILE A 459 -8.96 -3.65 35.03
C ILE A 459 -10.38 -3.30 35.49
N ILE A 460 -10.54 -2.19 36.21
CA ILE A 460 -11.84 -1.75 36.73
C ILE A 460 -12.79 -1.45 35.56
N LYS A 461 -12.32 -0.72 34.55
CA LYS A 461 -13.09 -0.41 33.34
C LYS A 461 -13.56 -1.67 32.63
N SER A 462 -12.68 -2.67 32.46
CA SER A 462 -12.97 -3.89 31.70
C SER A 462 -13.99 -4.78 32.38
N PHE A 463 -13.87 -4.94 33.69
CA PHE A 463 -14.83 -5.71 34.48
C PHE A 463 -16.12 -4.94 34.77
N GLY A 464 -16.15 -3.61 34.63
CA GLY A 464 -17.34 -2.78 34.82
C GLY A 464 -18.16 -2.45 33.56
N THR A 465 -17.61 -2.63 32.34
CA THR A 465 -18.24 -2.17 31.07
C THR A 465 -18.69 -3.28 30.10
N CYS A 466 -18.64 -4.56 30.52
CA CYS A 466 -19.24 -5.72 29.83
C CYS A 466 -18.52 -6.34 28.62
N ASN A 467 -17.19 -6.21 28.43
CA ASN A 467 -16.47 -6.99 27.42
C ASN A 467 -16.07 -8.38 27.99
N PRO A 468 -16.83 -9.47 27.74
CA PRO A 468 -16.60 -10.75 28.45
C PRO A 468 -15.35 -11.46 27.93
N ILE A 469 -15.01 -11.23 26.66
CA ILE A 469 -13.86 -11.83 26.00
C ILE A 469 -12.57 -11.31 26.65
N TYR A 470 -12.49 -10.00 26.87
CA TYR A 470 -11.33 -9.38 27.51
C TYR A 470 -11.23 -9.70 29.01
N GLN A 471 -12.36 -9.83 29.70
CA GLN A 471 -12.40 -10.32 31.08
C GLN A 471 -11.80 -11.73 31.19
N CYS A 472 -12.19 -12.64 30.29
CA CYS A 472 -11.64 -14.00 30.24
C CYS A 472 -10.13 -13.99 29.93
N TYR A 473 -9.69 -13.14 29.01
CA TYR A 473 -8.27 -13.01 28.70
C TYR A 473 -7.48 -12.50 29.92
N LEU A 474 -7.90 -11.41 30.56
CA LEU A 474 -7.26 -10.90 31.78
C LEU A 474 -7.20 -11.99 32.86
N GLU A 475 -8.32 -12.65 33.15
CA GLU A 475 -8.35 -13.76 34.11
C GLU A 475 -7.36 -14.88 33.75
N SER A 476 -7.21 -15.21 32.47
CA SER A 476 -6.25 -16.22 32.01
C SER A 476 -4.79 -15.80 32.24
N LEU A 477 -4.48 -14.50 32.13
CA LEU A 477 -3.14 -14.01 32.45
C LEU A 477 -2.81 -14.30 33.90
N PHE A 478 -3.71 -13.91 34.82
CA PHE A 478 -3.55 -14.14 36.25
C PHE A 478 -3.64 -15.63 36.63
N GLN A 479 -4.38 -16.43 35.88
CA GLN A 479 -4.40 -17.88 36.04
C GLN A 479 -3.00 -18.47 35.82
N ASN A 480 -2.28 -18.05 34.78
CA ASN A 480 -0.92 -18.51 34.53
C ASN A 480 0.06 -17.99 35.60
N ILE A 481 -0.04 -16.72 36.00
CA ILE A 481 0.78 -16.18 37.12
C ILE A 481 0.62 -17.06 38.36
N ASN A 482 -0.63 -17.41 38.72
CA ASN A 482 -0.91 -18.26 39.87
C ASN A 482 -0.44 -19.70 39.68
N ARG A 483 -0.69 -20.29 38.49
CA ARG A 483 -0.35 -21.69 38.15
C ARG A 483 1.16 -21.93 38.16
N TYR A 484 1.94 -20.99 37.63
CA TYR A 484 3.39 -21.09 37.54
C TYR A 484 4.11 -20.40 38.70
N HIS A 485 3.38 -19.94 39.72
CA HIS A 485 3.89 -19.32 40.93
C HIS A 485 4.88 -18.18 40.66
N ILE A 486 4.57 -17.33 39.67
CA ILE A 486 5.42 -16.18 39.33
C ILE A 486 5.34 -15.17 40.47
N LYS A 487 6.50 -14.87 41.06
CA LYS A 487 6.63 -13.91 42.16
C LYS A 487 7.08 -12.56 41.62
N TYR A 488 6.53 -11.47 42.16
CA TYR A 488 6.95 -10.09 41.89
C TYR A 488 7.62 -9.50 43.17
N PRO A 489 8.87 -9.00 43.13
CA PRO A 489 9.67 -8.60 44.30
C PRO A 489 9.22 -7.39 45.14
N ASN A 490 8.05 -6.80 44.88
CA ASN A 490 7.47 -5.82 45.79
C ASN A 490 6.35 -6.45 46.63
N PRO A 491 6.09 -5.99 47.87
CA PRO A 491 4.90 -6.43 48.58
C PRO A 491 3.69 -6.16 47.68
N ILE A 492 2.78 -7.12 47.58
CA ILE A 492 1.55 -7.16 46.75
C ILE A 492 0.85 -5.78 46.61
N ARG A 493 0.98 -4.94 47.64
CA ARG A 493 0.58 -3.52 47.70
C ARG A 493 1.03 -2.66 46.51
N LYS A 494 2.28 -2.71 46.04
CA LYS A 494 2.76 -1.84 44.94
C LYS A 494 2.25 -2.29 43.57
N LEU A 495 2.23 -3.60 43.33
CA LEU A 495 1.63 -4.18 42.12
C LEU A 495 0.13 -3.86 42.04
N THR A 496 -0.57 -3.94 43.17
CA THR A 496 -1.99 -3.56 43.29
C THR A 496 -2.21 -2.07 43.04
N GLU A 497 -1.35 -1.20 43.59
CA GLU A 497 -1.43 0.25 43.38
C GLU A 497 -1.18 0.64 41.92
N ASP A 498 -0.21 0.02 41.25
CA ASP A 498 0.12 0.32 39.86
C ASP A 498 -0.94 -0.25 38.89
N LEU A 499 -1.44 -1.48 39.11
CA LEU A 499 -2.50 -2.10 38.29
C LEU A 499 -3.87 -1.41 38.37
N LEU A 500 -4.12 -0.68 39.46
CA LEU A 500 -5.38 0.05 39.67
C LEU A 500 -5.21 1.56 39.48
N ASN A 501 -4.05 2.01 38.98
CA ASN A 501 -3.78 3.40 38.64
C ASN A 501 -3.83 3.58 37.10
N PRO A 502 -4.73 4.41 36.56
CA PRO A 502 -4.87 4.62 35.11
C PRO A 502 -3.56 5.09 34.42
N ASP A 503 -2.67 5.77 35.16
CA ASP A 503 -1.41 6.26 34.59
C ASP A 503 -0.35 5.15 34.48
N LYS A 504 -0.52 4.03 35.19
CA LYS A 504 0.51 2.97 35.34
C LYS A 504 0.06 1.56 34.99
N ASP A 505 -1.25 1.34 34.91
CA ASP A 505 -1.86 0.04 34.76
C ASP A 505 -1.42 -0.73 33.51
N PHE A 506 -1.37 -0.10 32.34
CA PHE A 506 -1.05 -0.75 31.08
C PHE A 506 0.41 -1.18 30.94
N PRO A 507 1.42 -0.38 31.34
CA PRO A 507 2.79 -0.88 31.48
C PRO A 507 2.86 -2.14 32.35
N THR A 508 2.22 -2.13 33.52
CA THR A 508 2.23 -3.27 34.44
C THR A 508 1.48 -4.49 33.87
N ILE A 509 0.36 -4.29 33.17
CA ILE A 509 -0.36 -5.36 32.46
C ILE A 509 0.51 -5.97 31.35
N SER A 510 1.31 -5.16 30.65
CA SER A 510 2.23 -5.62 29.60
C SER A 510 3.30 -6.58 30.16
N GLU A 511 3.86 -6.23 31.32
CA GLU A 511 4.82 -7.08 32.03
C GLU A 511 4.20 -8.42 32.47
N ILE A 512 2.99 -8.36 33.03
CA ILE A 512 2.22 -9.56 33.44
C ILE A 512 1.89 -10.45 32.23
N GLU A 513 1.55 -9.86 31.10
CA GLU A 513 1.26 -10.62 29.89
C GLU A 513 2.49 -11.40 29.42
N VAL A 514 3.63 -10.73 29.24
CA VAL A 514 4.86 -11.38 28.78
C VAL A 514 5.26 -12.49 29.75
N ALA A 515 5.20 -12.22 31.06
CA ALA A 515 5.43 -13.20 32.11
C ALA A 515 4.53 -14.44 31.93
N SER A 516 3.23 -14.21 31.82
CA SER A 516 2.19 -15.23 31.70
C SER A 516 2.38 -16.11 30.47
N ARG A 517 2.81 -15.54 29.34
CA ARG A 517 3.04 -16.26 28.08
C ARG A 517 4.31 -17.09 28.07
N LEU A 518 5.36 -16.61 28.74
CA LEU A 518 6.64 -17.32 28.80
C LEU A 518 6.63 -18.42 29.86
N ALA A 519 5.86 -18.26 30.94
CA ALA A 519 5.79 -19.20 32.06
C ALA A 519 5.60 -20.69 31.71
N PRO A 520 4.79 -21.07 30.69
CA PRO A 520 4.62 -22.47 30.32
C PRO A 520 5.90 -23.15 29.84
N ASN A 521 6.83 -22.38 29.28
CA ASN A 521 8.01 -22.88 28.58
C ASN A 521 9.33 -22.47 29.23
N PHE A 522 9.29 -21.45 30.09
CA PHE A 522 10.45 -20.85 30.75
C PHE A 522 10.17 -20.64 32.23
N LYS A 523 11.21 -20.83 33.05
CA LYS A 523 11.20 -20.37 34.44
C LYS A 523 11.47 -18.87 34.47
N ILE A 524 10.61 -18.13 35.16
CA ILE A 524 10.60 -16.67 35.17
C ILE A 524 11.09 -16.14 36.52
N THR A 525 12.05 -15.22 36.48
CA THR A 525 12.46 -14.39 37.64
C THR A 525 12.20 -12.93 37.29
N THR A 526 11.31 -12.25 38.01
CA THR A 526 10.96 -10.84 37.74
C THR A 526 11.84 -9.87 38.53
N GLU A 527 11.91 -8.61 38.09
CA GLU A 527 12.78 -7.54 38.63
C GLU A 527 14.23 -8.01 38.84
N TYR A 528 14.84 -8.59 37.81
CA TYR A 528 16.20 -9.13 37.87
C TYR A 528 17.23 -8.01 38.04
N LYS A 529 17.91 -8.01 39.19
CA LYS A 529 19.02 -7.10 39.46
C LYS A 529 20.27 -7.56 38.71
N VAL A 530 20.72 -6.75 37.75
CA VAL A 530 21.91 -7.09 36.98
C VAL A 530 23.16 -6.92 37.86
N PRO A 531 24.01 -7.96 37.99
CA PRO A 531 25.24 -7.88 38.75
C PRO A 531 26.12 -6.70 38.34
N ASN A 532 26.78 -6.06 39.32
CA ASN A 532 27.74 -4.97 39.08
C ASN A 532 27.16 -3.71 38.41
N THR A 533 25.84 -3.56 38.34
CA THR A 533 25.17 -2.35 37.86
C THR A 533 24.08 -1.88 38.82
N LYS A 534 23.59 -0.66 38.62
CA LYS A 534 22.40 -0.13 39.31
C LYS A 534 21.11 -0.44 38.55
N SER A 535 21.18 -1.23 37.48
CA SER A 535 20.03 -1.55 36.63
C SER A 535 19.29 -2.78 37.14
N ASN A 536 17.97 -2.68 37.19
CA ASN A 536 17.06 -3.80 37.35
C ASN A 536 16.32 -3.95 36.02
N LEU A 537 16.32 -5.15 35.48
CA LEU A 537 15.56 -5.50 34.28
C LEU A 537 14.26 -6.19 34.67
N ASP A 538 13.27 -6.11 33.80
CA ASP A 538 11.94 -6.65 34.11
C ASP A 538 11.97 -8.16 34.38
N MET A 539 12.72 -8.94 33.60
CA MET A 539 12.75 -10.40 33.75
C MET A 539 14.08 -11.08 33.40
N LEU A 540 14.35 -12.21 34.05
CA LEU A 540 15.26 -13.26 33.60
C LEU A 540 14.42 -14.50 33.29
N ILE A 541 14.62 -15.08 32.11
CA ILE A 541 14.01 -16.33 31.69
C ILE A 541 15.07 -17.43 31.57
N GLU A 542 14.69 -18.65 31.96
CA GLU A 542 15.53 -19.84 31.93
C GLU A 542 14.76 -20.98 31.27
N ASP A 543 15.31 -21.56 30.20
CA ASP A 543 14.78 -22.81 29.65
C ASP A 543 15.22 -23.96 30.56
N VAL A 544 14.25 -24.56 31.25
CA VAL A 544 14.49 -25.63 32.22
C VAL A 544 15.14 -26.87 31.56
N LYS A 545 14.94 -27.07 30.25
CA LYS A 545 15.50 -28.24 29.54
C LYS A 545 16.95 -28.02 29.13
N SER A 546 17.27 -26.87 28.55
CA SER A 546 18.63 -26.59 28.04
C SER A 546 19.53 -25.85 29.04
N GLY A 547 18.94 -25.26 30.09
CA GLY A 547 19.63 -24.38 31.04
C GLY A 547 19.99 -23.00 30.47
N GLU A 548 19.63 -22.73 29.22
CA GLU A 548 19.91 -21.46 28.56
C GLU A 548 19.07 -20.33 29.15
N LYS A 549 19.65 -19.14 29.25
CA LYS A 549 19.07 -17.98 29.93
C LYS A 549 19.07 -16.75 29.04
N ALA A 550 18.06 -15.91 29.21
CA ALA A 550 18.00 -14.59 28.57
C ALA A 550 17.33 -13.56 29.49
N LEU A 551 17.75 -12.30 29.37
CA LEU A 551 17.19 -11.16 30.07
C LEU A 551 16.14 -10.48 29.18
N ILE A 552 15.07 -9.99 29.78
CA ILE A 552 13.98 -9.29 29.07
C ILE A 552 13.73 -7.95 29.74
N GLU A 553 13.63 -6.91 28.90
CA GLU A 553 13.14 -5.58 29.27
C GLU A 553 11.93 -5.23 28.40
N ILE A 554 10.88 -4.66 29.00
CA ILE A 554 9.60 -4.38 28.36
C ILE A 554 9.33 -2.87 28.32
N ALA A 555 9.25 -2.35 27.12
CA ALA A 555 9.00 -0.94 26.86
C ALA A 555 7.62 -0.75 26.22
N THR A 556 6.66 -0.28 27.02
CA THR A 556 5.35 0.13 26.50
C THR A 556 5.38 1.50 25.84
N ILE A 557 4.93 1.55 24.58
CA ILE A 557 4.75 2.72 23.73
C ILE A 557 3.26 3.05 23.73
N ARG A 558 2.88 3.99 24.61
CA ARG A 558 1.52 4.57 24.66
C ARG A 558 1.42 5.80 23.76
N TYR A 559 0.35 5.89 22.98
CA TYR A 559 0.04 7.11 22.24
C TYR A 559 -0.95 7.93 23.08
N ASP A 560 -0.56 9.14 23.52
CA ASP A 560 -1.50 10.08 24.16
C ASP A 560 -2.48 10.59 23.10
N TYR A 561 -3.55 9.83 22.91
CA TYR A 561 -4.71 10.25 22.16
C TYR A 561 -5.51 11.21 23.03
N LYS A 562 -5.16 12.50 23.02
CA LYS A 562 -6.07 13.53 23.55
C LYS A 562 -7.41 13.59 22.80
N SER A 563 -7.51 12.85 21.70
CA SER A 563 -8.75 12.42 21.06
C SER A 563 -8.57 10.99 20.53
N HIS A 564 -9.40 10.02 20.95
CA HIS A 564 -9.31 8.61 20.54
C HIS A 564 -9.69 8.37 19.06
N MET A 565 -9.85 9.43 18.29
CA MET A 565 -10.64 9.37 17.08
C MET A 565 -9.83 9.18 15.79
N TYR A 566 -8.59 9.66 15.72
CA TYR A 566 -7.78 9.61 14.49
C TYR A 566 -6.27 9.36 14.75
N PRO A 567 -5.84 8.09 14.89
CA PRO A 567 -4.46 7.74 15.19
C PRO A 567 -3.47 8.02 14.04
N GLU A 568 -3.93 8.09 12.79
CA GLU A 568 -3.03 8.13 11.64
C GLU A 568 -2.37 9.50 11.41
N ARG A 569 -3.01 10.61 11.80
CA ARG A 569 -2.60 11.94 11.29
C ARG A 569 -2.53 13.08 12.30
N ALA A 570 -3.26 13.00 13.44
CA ALA A 570 -3.19 13.97 14.55
C ALA A 570 -2.17 13.57 15.64
N ALA A 571 -1.49 12.43 15.46
CA ALA A 571 -0.46 11.97 16.37
C ALA A 571 0.78 12.88 16.31
N GLU A 572 0.76 13.99 17.03
CA GLU A 572 1.91 14.27 17.87
C GLU A 572 1.85 13.29 19.03
N CYS A 573 2.71 12.28 18.99
CA CYS A 573 2.92 11.38 20.11
C CYS A 573 3.39 12.20 21.32
N ARG A 574 2.46 12.71 22.11
CA ARG A 574 2.78 13.31 23.39
C ARG A 574 2.98 12.20 24.40
N PHE A 575 4.20 11.68 24.48
CA PHE A 575 4.60 11.05 25.73
C PHE A 575 4.61 12.13 26.81
N VAL A 576 4.21 11.77 28.03
CA VAL A 576 4.33 12.61 29.22
C VAL A 576 5.75 13.21 29.25
N GLY A 577 5.86 14.48 28.85
CA GLY A 577 7.07 15.31 28.92
C GLY A 577 7.91 15.57 27.66
N GLY A 578 7.46 15.46 26.40
CA GLY A 578 8.30 15.83 25.23
C GLY A 578 7.55 16.43 24.02
N LYS A 579 8.23 17.29 23.25
CA LYS A 579 7.77 17.86 21.95
C LYS A 579 8.62 17.26 20.81
N GLY A 580 8.03 16.77 19.71
CA GLY A 580 8.76 16.26 18.54
C GLY A 580 7.87 15.65 17.44
N SER A 581 8.45 15.40 16.25
CA SER A 581 7.83 14.72 15.09
C SER A 581 7.62 13.21 15.32
N LYS A 582 6.92 12.48 14.42
CA LYS A 582 6.60 11.04 14.60
C LYS A 582 7.84 10.16 14.87
N GLY A 583 8.93 10.34 14.12
CA GLY A 583 10.20 9.65 14.34
C GLY A 583 10.95 10.14 15.60
N ASP A 584 10.91 11.44 15.88
CA ASP A 584 11.51 12.02 17.09
C ASP A 584 10.83 11.51 18.36
N ASN A 585 9.54 11.18 18.32
CA ASN A 585 8.83 10.74 19.51
C ASN A 585 9.10 9.28 19.87
N ILE A 586 9.26 8.39 18.88
CA ILE A 586 9.77 7.03 19.11
C ILE A 586 11.20 7.12 19.63
N ASN A 587 12.05 7.91 18.97
CA ASN A 587 13.42 8.14 19.42
C ASN A 587 13.47 8.74 20.83
N ASN A 588 12.62 9.70 21.19
CA ASN A 588 12.56 10.31 22.53
C ASN A 588 11.97 9.38 23.60
N ALA A 589 11.02 8.50 23.25
CA ALA A 589 10.49 7.48 24.16
C ALA A 589 11.52 6.38 24.43
N LEU A 590 12.21 5.92 23.37
CA LEU A 590 13.39 5.08 23.46
C LEU A 590 14.47 5.77 24.31
N ASP A 591 14.76 7.06 24.05
CA ASP A 591 15.76 7.84 24.78
C ASP A 591 15.41 7.95 26.27
N LYS A 592 14.20 8.41 26.61
CA LYS A 592 13.82 8.64 28.01
C LYS A 592 13.59 7.37 28.80
N LYS A 593 12.99 6.34 28.21
CA LYS A 593 12.64 5.11 28.93
C LYS A 593 13.85 4.17 28.96
N LEU A 594 14.44 3.84 27.81
CA LEU A 594 15.60 2.93 27.75
C LEU A 594 16.88 3.57 28.27
N LYS A 595 17.22 4.85 27.99
CA LYS A 595 18.46 5.40 28.59
C LYS A 595 18.36 5.56 30.09
N LYS A 596 17.16 5.77 30.64
CA LYS A 596 16.96 5.84 32.09
C LYS A 596 17.01 4.45 32.74
N GLN A 597 16.33 3.46 32.17
CA GLN A 597 16.29 2.07 32.68
C GLN A 597 17.64 1.35 32.49
N LEU A 598 18.22 1.49 31.29
CA LEU A 598 19.52 0.92 30.93
C LEU A 598 20.68 1.81 31.35
N LYS A 599 20.46 2.94 32.05
CA LYS A 599 21.53 3.89 32.42
C LYS A 599 22.72 3.20 33.08
N GLY A 600 22.44 2.34 34.06
CA GLY A 600 23.47 1.59 34.78
C GLY A 600 24.27 0.62 33.90
N LEU A 601 23.64 0.05 32.86
CA LEU A 601 24.29 -0.79 31.86
C LEU A 601 25.13 0.05 30.90
N LEU A 602 24.57 1.16 30.39
CA LEU A 602 25.25 2.10 29.50
C LEU A 602 26.49 2.71 30.18
N ASP A 603 26.37 3.10 31.45
CA ASP A 603 27.49 3.61 32.25
C ASP A 603 28.55 2.52 32.46
N ALA A 604 28.16 1.27 32.67
CA ALA A 604 29.11 0.16 32.83
C ALA A 604 29.89 -0.12 31.52
N VAL A 605 29.21 -0.10 30.37
CA VAL A 605 29.84 -0.27 29.05
C VAL A 605 30.79 0.89 28.72
N LYS A 606 30.37 2.14 28.97
CA LYS A 606 31.23 3.32 28.79
C LYS A 606 32.51 3.26 29.64
N ASN A 607 32.45 2.58 30.78
CA ASN A 607 33.60 2.34 31.65
C ASN A 607 34.36 1.03 31.31
N GLY A 608 34.16 0.45 30.13
CA GLY A 608 34.87 -0.73 29.64
C GLY A 608 34.49 -2.05 30.30
N LYS A 609 33.39 -2.11 31.06
CA LYS A 609 32.90 -3.36 31.68
C LYS A 609 31.98 -4.11 30.72
N LYS A 610 31.94 -5.44 30.86
CA LYS A 610 30.91 -6.30 30.25
C LYS A 610 29.80 -6.51 31.28
N PRO A 611 28.69 -5.75 31.24
CA PRO A 611 27.73 -5.73 32.34
C PRO A 611 26.74 -6.89 32.33
N LEU A 612 26.61 -7.59 31.20
CA LEU A 612 25.65 -8.67 31.04
C LEU A 612 26.34 -10.02 30.94
N GLU A 613 25.74 -11.00 31.59
CA GLU A 613 26.13 -12.42 31.55
C GLU A 613 25.32 -13.18 30.48
N TYR A 614 24.13 -12.69 30.15
CA TYR A 614 23.15 -13.35 29.29
C TYR A 614 22.68 -12.43 28.15
N PRO A 615 22.16 -12.99 27.04
CA PRO A 615 21.49 -12.25 25.98
C PRO A 615 20.39 -11.33 26.52
N LEU A 616 20.34 -10.07 26.07
CA LEU A 616 19.28 -9.13 26.41
C LEU A 616 18.27 -8.97 25.26
N ILE A 617 17.00 -9.15 25.58
CA ILE A 617 15.88 -8.96 24.66
C ILE A 617 15.11 -7.72 25.11
N ILE A 618 14.88 -6.78 24.18
CA ILE A 618 14.01 -5.62 24.42
C ILE A 618 12.67 -5.89 23.73
N LEU A 619 11.56 -5.89 24.46
CA LEU A 619 10.22 -6.06 23.92
C LEU A 619 9.44 -4.74 23.95
N PHE A 620 8.98 -4.29 22.80
CA PHE A 620 8.13 -3.10 22.67
C PHE A 620 6.67 -3.50 22.58
N ASN A 621 5.86 -3.08 23.55
CA ASN A 621 4.40 -3.15 23.44
C ASN A 621 3.89 -1.84 22.85
N VAL A 622 3.23 -1.88 21.69
CA VAL A 622 2.67 -0.71 21.01
C VAL A 622 1.15 -0.72 21.19
N GLU A 623 0.59 0.35 21.76
CA GLU A 623 -0.85 0.43 22.11
C GLU A 623 -1.79 0.51 20.89
N SER A 624 -1.29 0.76 19.68
CA SER A 624 -2.11 1.04 18.49
C SER A 624 -1.85 0.09 17.31
N PRO A 625 -2.89 -0.62 16.79
CA PRO A 625 -2.75 -1.51 15.64
C PRO A 625 -2.42 -0.75 14.34
N PHE A 626 -2.98 0.45 14.17
CA PHE A 626 -2.67 1.32 13.02
C PHE A 626 -1.22 1.81 13.04
N ALA A 627 -0.66 2.04 14.24
CA ALA A 627 0.75 2.35 14.37
C ALA A 627 1.59 1.15 13.93
N ILE A 628 1.22 -0.07 14.27
CA ILE A 628 1.91 -1.27 13.80
C ILE A 628 1.83 -1.38 12.28
N ASP A 629 0.65 -1.33 11.67
CA ASP A 629 0.55 -1.49 10.20
C ASP A 629 1.30 -0.38 9.45
N THR A 630 1.25 0.87 9.92
CA THR A 630 2.01 1.98 9.33
C THR A 630 3.51 1.80 9.53
N LEU A 631 3.94 1.42 10.74
CA LEU A 631 5.36 1.32 11.09
C LEU A 631 6.03 0.06 10.51
N PHE A 632 5.29 -1.03 10.30
CA PHE A 632 5.77 -2.25 9.65
C PHE A 632 5.77 -2.10 8.11
N ASN A 633 4.77 -1.45 7.51
CA ASN A 633 4.70 -1.29 6.04
C ASN A 633 5.68 -0.24 5.48
N GLN A 634 6.17 0.70 6.30
CA GLN A 634 7.09 1.75 5.85
C GLN A 634 8.56 1.56 6.27
N GLY A 635 8.89 0.49 7.00
CA GLY A 635 10.28 0.25 7.47
C GLY A 635 10.83 1.31 8.46
N GLU A 636 9.98 2.22 8.94
CA GLU A 636 10.37 3.34 9.80
C GLU A 636 10.78 2.90 11.21
N ILE A 637 10.13 1.88 11.78
CA ILE A 637 10.52 1.28 13.07
C ILE A 637 11.92 0.70 12.98
N GLU A 638 12.21 -0.03 11.89
CA GLU A 638 13.50 -0.67 11.68
C GLU A 638 14.57 0.42 11.57
N THR A 639 14.32 1.45 10.77
CA THR A 639 15.23 2.61 10.60
C THR A 639 15.44 3.39 11.90
N CYS A 640 14.39 3.62 12.70
CA CYS A 640 14.48 4.37 13.97
C CYS A 640 15.18 3.55 15.07
N LEU A 641 14.88 2.26 15.19
CA LEU A 641 15.59 1.35 16.10
C LEU A 641 17.06 1.23 15.69
N ILE A 642 17.34 1.02 14.41
CA ILE A 642 18.68 1.03 13.81
C ILE A 642 19.43 2.32 14.17
N GLY A 643 18.82 3.48 13.94
CA GLY A 643 19.42 4.78 14.22
C GLY A 643 19.71 5.01 15.71
N PHE A 644 18.81 4.59 16.60
CA PHE A 644 19.00 4.68 18.05
C PHE A 644 20.20 3.84 18.51
N PHE A 645 20.33 2.59 18.04
CA PHE A 645 21.43 1.70 18.45
C PHE A 645 22.77 2.02 17.77
N GLN A 646 22.77 2.64 16.58
CA GLN A 646 23.98 3.15 15.93
C GLN A 646 24.61 4.32 16.69
N LYS A 647 23.80 5.22 17.26
CA LYS A 647 24.27 6.46 17.89
C LYS A 647 25.01 6.22 19.22
N ASP A 648 24.63 5.18 19.96
CA ASP A 648 25.15 4.89 21.31
C ASP A 648 25.99 3.59 21.40
N ASN A 649 26.29 2.93 20.28
CA ASN A 649 27.18 1.77 20.18
C ASN A 649 26.80 0.59 21.11
N ILE A 650 25.51 0.25 21.16
CA ILE A 650 24.92 -0.67 22.13
C ILE A 650 25.07 -2.13 21.65
N GLU A 651 26.24 -2.75 21.90
CA GLU A 651 26.56 -4.13 21.44
C GLU A 651 26.02 -5.25 22.36
N PHE A 652 25.41 -4.90 23.49
CA PHE A 652 24.93 -5.84 24.49
C PHE A 652 23.46 -6.24 24.35
N ILE A 653 22.72 -5.66 23.39
CA ILE A 653 21.35 -6.08 23.05
C ILE A 653 21.43 -7.22 22.04
N SER A 654 20.73 -8.31 22.34
CA SER A 654 20.74 -9.54 21.54
C SER A 654 19.57 -9.64 20.57
N LYS A 655 18.37 -9.16 20.96
CA LYS A 655 17.17 -9.16 20.10
C LYS A 655 16.23 -8.01 20.46
N ILE A 656 15.39 -7.64 19.51
CA ILE A 656 14.30 -6.69 19.72
C ILE A 656 12.99 -7.34 19.28
N GLY A 657 11.99 -7.38 20.16
CA GLY A 657 10.63 -7.79 19.84
C GLY A 657 9.68 -6.61 19.81
N ILE A 658 8.66 -6.67 18.96
CA ILE A 658 7.61 -5.66 18.87
C ILE A 658 6.28 -6.38 18.82
N TYR A 659 5.30 -5.93 19.62
CA TYR A 659 3.98 -6.55 19.71
C TYR A 659 2.88 -5.55 20.06
N ASN A 660 1.62 -5.94 19.83
CA ASN A 660 0.43 -5.20 20.24
C ASN A 660 -0.41 -6.00 21.24
N LEU A 661 -0.95 -5.33 22.24
CA LEU A 661 -2.06 -5.82 23.02
C LEU A 661 -3.39 -5.27 22.46
N LYS A 662 -4.05 -6.00 21.54
CA LYS A 662 -5.36 -5.60 20.99
C LYS A 662 -6.50 -6.00 21.92
N PHE A 663 -7.37 -5.06 22.26
CA PHE A 663 -8.48 -5.27 23.19
C PHE A 663 -9.81 -5.68 22.56
N ASP A 664 -9.99 -5.52 21.24
CA ASP A 664 -11.31 -5.60 20.58
C ASP A 664 -11.44 -6.56 19.38
N GLU A 665 -10.38 -7.25 18.95
CA GLU A 665 -10.51 -8.30 17.94
C GLU A 665 -9.84 -9.60 18.37
N LYS A 666 -10.47 -10.72 17.96
CA LYS A 666 -10.00 -12.12 18.09
C LYS A 666 -8.48 -12.18 18.21
N TYR A 667 -8.01 -12.40 19.44
CA TYR A 667 -6.63 -12.20 19.87
C TYR A 667 -5.59 -12.90 19.00
N LYS A 668 -5.06 -12.18 18.01
CA LYS A 668 -3.77 -12.47 17.38
C LYS A 668 -2.83 -11.33 17.74
N ILE A 669 -1.83 -11.63 18.56
CA ILE A 669 -0.69 -10.73 18.71
C ILE A 669 0.17 -10.91 17.48
N PHE A 670 0.31 -9.86 16.68
CA PHE A 670 1.28 -9.82 15.61
C PHE A 670 2.58 -9.24 16.17
N GLY A 671 3.69 -9.95 15.99
CA GLY A 671 4.99 -9.47 16.43
C GLY A 671 6.14 -10.12 15.69
N ARG A 672 7.28 -9.44 15.67
CA ARG A 672 8.53 -9.91 15.04
C ARG A 672 9.70 -9.71 15.99
N LEU A 673 10.66 -10.64 15.92
CA LEU A 673 11.97 -10.49 16.55
C LEU A 673 12.96 -10.04 15.48
N TYR A 674 13.71 -8.99 15.77
CA TYR A 674 14.74 -8.42 14.91
C TYR A 674 16.12 -8.73 15.46
N GLU A 675 17.06 -8.95 14.54
CA GLU A 675 18.49 -8.99 14.85
C GLU A 675 19.05 -7.57 14.98
N PRO A 676 19.97 -7.32 15.92
CA PRO A 676 20.75 -6.08 15.91
C PRO A 676 21.66 -6.03 14.68
N LEU A 677 21.96 -4.83 14.19
CA LEU A 677 22.86 -4.62 13.03
C LEU A 677 24.29 -5.10 13.27
N LYS A 678 24.74 -5.10 14.53
CA LYS A 678 26.04 -5.64 14.93
C LYS A 678 25.83 -7.00 15.58
N PRO A 679 26.76 -7.96 15.40
CA PRO A 679 26.71 -9.22 16.13
C PRO A 679 26.61 -8.97 17.64
N PRO A 680 25.61 -9.52 18.32
CA PRO A 680 25.43 -9.25 19.74
C PRO A 680 26.53 -9.93 20.56
N GLN A 681 26.89 -9.30 21.68
CA GLN A 681 27.89 -9.83 22.61
C GLN A 681 27.55 -11.25 23.09
N HIS A 682 26.26 -11.53 23.29
CA HIS A 682 25.74 -12.83 23.67
C HIS A 682 24.66 -13.27 22.68
N LYS A 683 24.83 -14.46 22.09
CA LYS A 683 23.86 -15.06 21.17
C LYS A 683 23.02 -16.10 21.89
N MET A 684 21.79 -16.27 21.44
CA MET A 684 20.93 -17.39 21.83
C MET A 684 21.08 -18.53 20.83
N SER A 685 20.80 -19.76 21.28
CA SER A 685 20.68 -20.91 20.39
C SER A 685 19.44 -20.77 19.51
N SER A 686 19.49 -21.38 18.32
CA SER A 686 18.33 -21.38 17.40
C SER A 686 17.10 -22.06 18.03
N GLU A 687 17.31 -23.06 18.90
CA GLU A 687 16.23 -23.75 19.58
C GLU A 687 15.56 -22.86 20.63
N PHE A 688 16.36 -22.17 21.46
CA PHE A 688 15.87 -21.21 22.44
C PHE A 688 15.12 -20.07 21.77
N GLU A 689 15.63 -19.54 20.65
CA GLU A 689 14.97 -18.49 19.89
C GLU A 689 13.62 -18.93 19.30
N LYS A 690 13.56 -20.13 18.70
CA LYS A 690 12.29 -20.68 18.19
C LYS A 690 11.27 -20.83 19.30
N LYS A 691 11.68 -21.34 20.46
CA LYS A 691 10.82 -21.54 21.63
C LYS A 691 10.37 -20.22 22.23
N LEU A 692 11.24 -19.21 22.29
CA LEU A 692 10.93 -17.84 22.71
C LEU A 692 9.87 -17.22 21.78
N LYS A 693 10.10 -17.27 20.47
CA LYS A 693 9.16 -16.76 19.45
C LYS A 693 7.79 -17.42 19.57
N TYR A 694 7.76 -18.75 19.65
CA TYR A 694 6.53 -19.53 19.78
C TYR A 694 5.75 -19.16 21.05
N SER A 695 6.45 -19.01 22.19
CA SER A 695 5.83 -18.68 23.47
C SER A 695 5.28 -17.25 23.49
N LEU A 696 5.97 -16.29 22.85
CA LEU A 696 5.53 -14.90 22.78
C LEU A 696 4.36 -14.69 21.81
N TYR A 697 4.40 -15.32 20.62
CA TYR A 697 3.53 -14.92 19.50
C TYR A 697 2.54 -16.00 19.01
N ASP A 698 2.83 -17.30 19.15
CA ASP A 698 2.04 -18.36 18.47
C ASP A 698 1.00 -19.04 19.38
N TYR A 699 1.00 -18.79 20.69
CA TYR A 699 0.08 -19.46 21.63
C TYR A 699 -1.31 -18.81 21.72
N ILE A 700 -2.03 -18.67 20.61
CA ILE A 700 -3.50 -18.64 20.59
C ILE A 700 -3.99 -19.34 19.32
N THR A 701 -4.07 -20.67 19.35
CA THR A 701 -4.92 -21.39 18.38
C THR A 701 -5.89 -22.41 18.97
N GLU A 702 -5.74 -23.01 20.16
CA GLU A 702 -6.56 -24.23 20.41
C GLU A 702 -7.33 -24.51 21.73
N PRO A 703 -7.26 -23.80 22.88
CA PRO A 703 -8.21 -24.11 23.97
C PRO A 703 -9.48 -23.25 24.01
N PHE A 704 -9.45 -22.01 23.52
CA PHE A 704 -10.50 -21.02 23.84
C PHE A 704 -11.81 -21.16 23.04
N PHE A 705 -11.83 -21.93 21.95
CA PHE A 705 -13.01 -22.08 21.09
C PHE A 705 -13.93 -23.26 21.46
N LYS A 706 -13.70 -23.96 22.58
CA LYS A 706 -14.55 -25.10 23.01
C LYS A 706 -15.44 -24.84 24.23
N ILE A 707 -15.66 -23.59 24.63
CA ILE A 707 -16.65 -23.29 25.68
C ILE A 707 -17.68 -22.31 25.14
N ARG A 708 -18.92 -22.84 24.99
CA ARG A 708 -20.17 -22.24 24.48
C ARG A 708 -20.46 -22.41 22.99
N SER A 709 -20.44 -23.66 22.56
CA SER A 709 -21.53 -24.23 21.75
C SER A 709 -22.15 -25.39 22.53
N ALA A 710 -22.98 -25.06 23.52
CA ALA A 710 -23.95 -25.94 24.17
C ALA A 710 -25.04 -25.07 24.79
#